data_AF-F3GBN0-F1
#
_entry.id   AF-F3GBN0-F1
#
_cell.length_a   1.000
_cell.length_b   1.000
_cell.length_c   1.000
_cell.angle_alpha   90.00
_cell.angle_beta   90.00
_cell.angle_gamma   90.00
#
_symmetry.space_group_name_H-M   'P 1'
#
loop_
_entity.id
_entity.type
_entity.pdbx_description
1 polymer ?
#
loop_
_entity_poly.entity_id
_entity_poly.type
_entity_poly.pdbx_seq_one_letter_code
_entity_poly.pdbx_strand_id
1 'polypeptide(L)'
;KRKRTRTAGLSNPLAKFLTYENNSNISHATKRVCLFACYMGDGAIPDETIFLLEKVRSVCDAIVLIGDCGIQPDEFRKIEHLVCHAHFVRHREYDFGSYKRAFAYADENGLLKNADEILICNDSVVGPCGDINDFFKCREEDGNPEFYGTTINNFGFRNIQSHGNSLYSPHIQSYFLSIAKSVFNATFWRDFIYSVKHEEHKTDIIINYEMGMSKLLSSHGYPPHSMYKSIAGLNPAARECMDVLNTALFIKKSMLPGLSPERAGIVNGIFKSKNFPFQLKDNKIVSNDNQNTHTPIIKSKKLRIVDCATSGNMVSLLTVSEHSYVNLELIISNDSEFTSTSATSRTEAGKDTYTGLADSYLTQGLHLFIFEFDKKRIEKNAGLIFSERGKPVDLQYVYGDIPCYNLLNHKNSGLYPRIEKNTLHLQNKEQSIISIMLSNNYSQIDKSLYASIINNEIQAKYSLYSERASLTGDNAYEAFKYALKSDDSCFYITSKEVVDREKDEHIKKHLAILGSAQHKELFLNAKSLFCSFGFPGIIFPGLKDIHISALKYKLYLMWHGVSAGDKDSYEIASYNGNRNDGIFACSTYEERNFKLLGHDTIYLGGYPRMDKWCNDAPLDVNAAVIFFTWRRSLYGATLAEFLSSDYVTTIVELVKAIAKSRPKLELYYFIHNSIPAQHVECLAAILRAHSSNIRFVNNNDTSTFNHIFNTSQYLITDYSSVGYDFAYYKKRAPIFFMPQKFIKGHYVPTSLFEKIIPGPKCLDIKSVIKSLRPEQYKNHKSSTKAFFRFMDSENCKRAFDVTHPESESAS
;
A
#
# COMPACT_ATOMS: atom_id res chain seq x y z
N LYS A 1 -26.44 29.84 3.05
CA LYS A 1 -27.73 29.97 3.77
C LYS A 1 -28.50 28.64 3.73
N ARG A 2 -28.48 27.87 4.83
CA ARG A 2 -29.53 26.89 5.20
C ARG A 2 -29.45 26.69 6.70
N LYS A 3 -30.22 27.51 7.45
CA LYS A 3 -30.53 27.26 8.86
C LYS A 3 -31.48 26.06 8.91
N ARG A 4 -31.06 24.96 9.52
CA ARG A 4 -31.98 23.97 10.10
C ARG A 4 -31.57 23.78 11.56
N THR A 5 -32.13 24.61 12.42
CA THR A 5 -32.29 24.34 13.84
C THR A 5 -33.19 23.12 13.99
N ARG A 6 -32.59 21.92 14.02
CA ARG A 6 -33.14 20.77 14.75
C ARG A 6 -32.19 20.52 15.89
N THR A 7 -32.69 20.56 17.12
CA THR A 7 -31.96 20.18 18.33
C THR A 7 -31.48 18.73 18.17
N ALA A 8 -30.19 18.54 17.88
CA ALA A 8 -29.57 17.22 17.86
C ALA A 8 -29.68 16.61 19.27
N GLY A 9 -30.42 15.50 19.39
CA GLY A 9 -30.81 14.86 20.65
C GLY A 9 -32.30 14.49 20.74
N LEU A 10 -33.12 15.03 19.84
CA LEU A 10 -34.55 14.70 19.64
C LEU A 10 -34.83 14.66 18.13
N SER A 11 -34.21 13.75 17.38
CA SER A 11 -34.52 13.63 15.93
C SER A 11 -35.94 13.09 15.70
N ASN A 12 -36.49 12.41 16.72
CA ASN A 12 -37.83 11.84 16.78
C ASN A 12 -38.68 12.58 17.83
N PRO A 13 -39.89 13.08 17.48
CA PRO A 13 -40.78 13.75 18.43
C PRO A 13 -41.29 12.87 19.59
N LEU A 14 -41.16 11.54 19.49
CA LEU A 14 -41.55 10.60 20.55
C LEU A 14 -40.50 10.45 21.66
N ALA A 15 -39.25 10.85 21.40
CA ALA A 15 -38.20 10.81 22.40
C ALA A 15 -38.43 11.93 23.44
N LYS A 16 -38.19 11.63 24.72
CA LYS A 16 -38.35 12.57 25.84
C LYS A 16 -37.12 12.57 26.72
N PHE A 17 -36.85 13.71 27.36
CA PHE A 17 -35.97 13.73 28.52
C PHE A 17 -36.71 13.09 29.69
N LEU A 18 -35.99 12.23 30.41
CA LEU A 18 -36.57 11.35 31.41
C LEU A 18 -35.61 11.22 32.57
N THR A 19 -36.16 11.26 33.79
CA THR A 19 -35.47 10.89 35.02
C THR A 19 -36.24 9.75 35.66
N TYR A 20 -35.53 8.73 36.07
CA TYR A 20 -36.07 7.54 36.71
C TYR A 20 -35.19 7.12 37.88
N GLU A 21 -35.82 6.64 38.93
CA GLU A 21 -35.16 6.14 40.12
C GLU A 21 -35.95 4.98 40.70
N ASN A 22 -35.25 3.88 40.98
CA ASN A 22 -35.83 2.70 41.61
C ASN A 22 -34.78 1.93 42.41
N ASN A 23 -34.76 2.20 43.72
CA ASN A 23 -33.80 1.58 44.65
C ASN A 23 -34.01 0.07 44.84
N SER A 24 -35.17 -0.49 44.45
CA SER A 24 -35.38 -1.94 44.50
C SER A 24 -34.49 -2.71 43.52
N ASN A 25 -33.91 -2.02 42.53
CA ASN A 25 -33.00 -2.61 41.55
C ASN A 25 -31.54 -2.68 42.06
N ILE A 26 -31.26 -2.27 43.30
CA ILE A 26 -29.93 -2.33 43.92
C ILE A 26 -29.76 -3.69 44.64
N SER A 27 -28.65 -4.39 44.37
CA SER A 27 -28.21 -5.56 45.13
C SER A 27 -26.92 -5.28 45.93
N HIS A 28 -26.40 -6.28 46.64
CA HIS A 28 -25.16 -6.17 47.44
C HIS A 28 -24.22 -7.38 47.25
N ALA A 29 -24.36 -8.09 46.13
CA ALA A 29 -23.68 -9.35 45.88
C ALA A 29 -22.25 -9.18 45.36
N THR A 30 -21.99 -8.11 44.60
CA THR A 30 -20.75 -7.97 43.81
C THR A 30 -19.86 -6.81 44.27
N LYS A 31 -20.43 -5.85 45.00
CA LYS A 31 -19.84 -4.56 45.40
C LYS A 31 -19.33 -3.73 44.22
N ARG A 32 -19.99 -3.83 43.07
CA ARG A 32 -19.66 -3.05 41.86
C ARG A 32 -20.81 -2.13 41.48
N VAL A 33 -20.48 -0.87 41.19
CA VAL A 33 -21.44 0.11 40.66
C VAL A 33 -21.06 0.45 39.23
N CYS A 34 -22.00 0.30 38.30
CA CYS A 34 -21.78 0.66 36.90
C CYS A 34 -22.21 2.10 36.62
N LEU A 35 -21.32 2.87 36.02
CA LEU A 35 -21.55 4.19 35.44
C LEU A 35 -21.72 4.01 33.93
N PHE A 36 -22.96 3.96 33.47
CA PHE A 36 -23.28 3.62 32.08
C PHE A 36 -23.61 4.88 31.28
N ALA A 37 -22.95 5.06 30.13
CA ALA A 37 -23.22 6.13 29.17
C ALA A 37 -23.87 5.59 27.90
N CYS A 38 -24.82 6.33 27.33
CA CYS A 38 -25.43 5.95 26.06
C CYS A 38 -25.83 7.15 25.18
N TYR A 39 -25.97 6.91 23.88
CA TYR A 39 -26.47 7.90 22.92
C TYR A 39 -27.29 7.23 21.81
N MET A 40 -28.58 7.57 21.75
CA MET A 40 -29.54 7.08 20.75
C MET A 40 -30.10 8.26 19.96
N GLY A 41 -29.77 8.34 18.67
CA GLY A 41 -30.12 9.49 17.84
C GLY A 41 -31.63 9.70 17.65
N ASP A 42 -32.41 8.62 17.61
CA ASP A 42 -33.88 8.56 17.42
C ASP A 42 -34.64 8.19 18.70
N GLY A 43 -33.92 8.01 19.82
CA GLY A 43 -34.47 7.60 21.11
C GLY A 43 -34.96 6.15 21.17
N ALA A 44 -34.66 5.32 20.15
CA ALA A 44 -34.89 3.88 20.21
C ALA A 44 -33.65 3.18 20.76
N ILE A 45 -33.83 2.25 21.71
CA ILE A 45 -32.72 1.51 22.28
C ILE A 45 -32.45 0.26 21.44
N PRO A 46 -31.24 0.09 20.88
CA PRO A 46 -30.94 -1.10 20.08
C PRO A 46 -30.92 -2.38 20.93
N ASP A 47 -31.38 -3.50 20.37
CA ASP A 47 -31.43 -4.79 21.07
C ASP A 47 -30.08 -5.22 21.63
N GLU A 48 -28.97 -4.93 20.92
CA GLU A 48 -27.63 -5.25 21.41
C GLU A 48 -27.22 -4.40 22.63
N THR A 49 -27.83 -3.24 22.82
CA THR A 49 -27.60 -2.37 24.00
C THR A 49 -28.42 -2.86 25.20
N ILE A 50 -29.65 -3.36 24.98
CA ILE A 50 -30.43 -4.05 26.00
C ILE A 50 -29.65 -5.27 26.50
N PHE A 51 -29.16 -6.11 25.57
CA PHE A 51 -28.33 -7.26 25.89
C PHE A 51 -27.09 -6.88 26.71
N LEU A 52 -26.39 -5.81 26.34
CA LEU A 52 -25.25 -5.31 27.12
C LEU A 52 -25.64 -4.92 28.55
N LEU A 53 -26.75 -4.19 28.73
CA LEU A 53 -27.24 -3.82 30.06
C LEU A 53 -27.59 -5.03 30.91
N GLU A 54 -28.24 -6.05 30.33
CA GLU A 54 -28.55 -7.31 31.03
C GLU A 54 -27.27 -8.00 31.53
N LYS A 55 -26.24 -8.09 30.67
CA LYS A 55 -24.95 -8.71 31.03
C LYS A 55 -24.17 -7.88 32.04
N VAL A 56 -24.20 -6.55 31.94
CA VAL A 56 -23.60 -5.67 32.95
C VAL A 56 -24.34 -5.83 34.29
N ARG A 57 -25.67 -5.95 34.28
CA ARG A 57 -26.46 -6.14 35.50
C ARG A 57 -26.13 -7.45 36.22
N SER A 58 -25.75 -8.50 35.50
CA SER A 58 -25.36 -9.77 36.12
C SER A 58 -24.02 -9.71 36.88
N VAL A 59 -23.21 -8.67 36.67
CA VAL A 59 -21.91 -8.49 37.35
C VAL A 59 -21.81 -7.24 38.21
N CYS A 60 -22.86 -6.41 38.23
CA CYS A 60 -22.92 -5.18 39.00
C CYS A 60 -24.13 -5.18 39.93
N ASP A 61 -23.98 -4.53 41.08
CA ASP A 61 -25.05 -4.37 42.06
C ASP A 61 -26.03 -3.26 41.72
N ALA A 62 -25.54 -2.23 41.04
CA ALA A 62 -26.31 -1.08 40.62
C ALA A 62 -25.82 -0.58 39.26
N ILE A 63 -26.75 -0.13 38.42
CA ILE A 63 -26.46 0.57 37.17
C ILE A 63 -27.06 1.98 37.27
N VAL A 64 -26.20 2.99 37.11
CA VAL A 64 -26.57 4.40 36.96
C VAL A 64 -26.41 4.76 35.48
N LEU A 65 -27.52 4.92 34.77
CA LEU A 65 -27.57 5.11 33.33
C LEU A 65 -27.76 6.59 32.96
N ILE A 66 -26.81 7.19 32.24
CA ILE A 66 -26.91 8.57 31.78
C ILE A 66 -26.83 8.64 30.26
N GLY A 67 -27.92 9.07 29.63
CA GLY A 67 -28.01 9.21 28.18
C GLY A 67 -27.85 10.66 27.72
N ASP A 68 -26.91 10.94 26.81
CA ASP A 68 -26.74 12.26 26.18
C ASP A 68 -27.78 12.50 25.05
N CYS A 69 -29.02 12.06 25.26
CA CYS A 69 -30.11 12.03 24.29
C CYS A 69 -31.48 11.99 24.99
N GLY A 70 -32.57 12.12 24.23
CA GLY A 70 -33.89 11.69 24.69
C GLY A 70 -34.11 10.19 24.45
N ILE A 71 -35.06 9.59 25.16
CA ILE A 71 -35.48 8.19 25.00
C ILE A 71 -37.00 8.10 24.82
N GLN A 72 -37.48 7.17 23.98
CA GLN A 72 -38.91 6.90 23.87
C GLN A 72 -39.39 6.14 25.12
N PRO A 73 -40.54 6.50 25.74
CA PRO A 73 -40.99 5.86 26.97
C PRO A 73 -41.16 4.34 26.87
N ASP A 74 -41.70 3.83 25.76
CA ASP A 74 -41.88 2.38 25.56
C ASP A 74 -40.54 1.65 25.37
N GLU A 75 -39.54 2.32 24.82
CA GLU A 75 -38.18 1.81 24.69
C GLU A 75 -37.47 1.78 26.05
N PHE A 76 -37.69 2.78 26.90
CA PHE A 76 -37.17 2.79 28.27
C PHE A 76 -37.76 1.67 29.14
N ARG A 77 -39.05 1.35 28.99
CA ARG A 77 -39.69 0.23 29.72
C ARG A 77 -38.98 -1.10 29.50
N LYS A 78 -38.32 -1.30 28.36
CA LYS A 78 -37.55 -2.53 28.09
C LYS A 78 -36.35 -2.70 29.04
N ILE A 79 -35.84 -1.62 29.63
CA ILE A 79 -34.62 -1.62 30.46
C ILE A 79 -34.81 -1.09 31.88
N GLU A 80 -35.98 -0.58 32.24
CA GLU A 80 -36.23 0.06 33.55
C GLU A 80 -35.91 -0.87 34.73
N HIS A 81 -36.13 -2.18 34.56
CA HIS A 81 -35.86 -3.21 35.56
C HIS A 81 -34.36 -3.50 35.79
N LEU A 82 -33.48 -2.99 34.93
CA LEU A 82 -32.03 -3.21 35.00
C LEU A 82 -31.28 -2.10 35.73
N VAL A 83 -31.90 -0.91 35.87
CA VAL A 83 -31.22 0.30 36.32
C VAL A 83 -31.79 0.79 37.65
N CYS A 84 -30.92 1.26 38.54
CA CYS A 84 -31.36 1.91 39.78
C CYS A 84 -31.66 3.40 39.56
N HIS A 85 -30.99 4.01 38.58
CA HIS A 85 -31.20 5.38 38.18
C HIS A 85 -31.00 5.51 36.66
N ALA A 86 -31.86 6.30 36.02
CA ALA A 86 -31.63 6.72 34.65
C ALA A 86 -31.92 8.20 34.47
N HIS A 87 -31.04 8.91 33.77
CA HIS A 87 -31.23 10.32 33.42
C HIS A 87 -30.86 10.55 31.94
N PHE A 88 -31.88 10.84 31.14
CA PHE A 88 -31.77 11.14 29.72
C PHE A 88 -31.90 12.64 29.50
N VAL A 89 -30.78 13.29 29.17
CA VAL A 89 -30.69 14.74 28.96
C VAL A 89 -29.61 15.06 27.94
N ARG A 90 -29.82 16.08 27.11
CA ARG A 90 -28.79 16.52 26.16
C ARG A 90 -27.78 17.44 26.84
N HIS A 91 -26.69 16.87 27.35
CA HIS A 91 -25.61 17.62 28.01
C HIS A 91 -24.42 17.95 27.10
N ARG A 92 -24.24 17.28 25.96
CA ARG A 92 -23.21 17.55 24.93
C ARG A 92 -21.76 17.36 25.41
N GLU A 93 -21.56 16.65 26.50
CA GLU A 93 -20.23 16.37 27.06
C GLU A 93 -19.77 14.93 26.71
N TYR A 94 -20.48 14.27 25.79
CA TYR A 94 -20.21 12.89 25.36
C TYR A 94 -20.17 11.91 26.55
N ASP A 95 -19.63 10.71 26.34
CA ASP A 95 -19.63 9.62 27.32
C ASP A 95 -18.99 10.04 28.67
N PHE A 96 -17.91 10.84 28.64
CA PHE A 96 -17.28 11.35 29.86
C PHE A 96 -18.20 12.28 30.67
N GLY A 97 -19.05 13.05 30.00
CA GLY A 97 -20.09 13.83 30.67
C GLY A 97 -21.15 12.96 31.34
N SER A 98 -21.51 11.84 30.72
CA SER A 98 -22.39 10.85 31.33
C SER A 98 -21.73 10.23 32.56
N TYR A 99 -20.46 9.85 32.48
CA TYR A 99 -19.71 9.31 33.63
C TYR A 99 -19.63 10.30 34.79
N LYS A 100 -19.38 11.59 34.52
CA LYS A 100 -19.40 12.65 35.52
C LYS A 100 -20.73 12.71 36.29
N ARG A 101 -21.84 12.69 35.58
CA ARG A 101 -23.20 12.75 36.18
C ARG A 101 -23.54 11.47 36.94
N ALA A 102 -23.18 10.31 36.37
CA ALA A 102 -23.38 9.02 37.02
C ALA A 102 -22.58 8.91 38.32
N PHE A 103 -21.31 9.35 38.30
CA PHE A 103 -20.44 9.37 39.46
C PHE A 103 -20.98 10.31 40.55
N ALA A 104 -21.45 11.51 40.18
CA ALA A 104 -22.07 12.44 41.12
C ALA A 104 -23.29 11.84 41.81
N TYR A 105 -24.22 11.26 41.04
CA TYR A 105 -25.41 10.59 41.60
C TYR A 105 -25.02 9.43 42.53
N ALA A 106 -24.05 8.61 42.13
CA ALA A 106 -23.59 7.47 42.92
C ALA A 106 -22.94 7.90 44.25
N ASP A 107 -22.21 9.02 44.27
CA ASP A 107 -21.61 9.58 45.49
C ASP A 107 -22.67 10.15 46.43
N GLU A 108 -23.56 11.00 45.89
CA GLU A 108 -24.62 11.69 46.62
C GLU A 108 -25.61 10.72 47.27
N ASN A 109 -25.90 9.59 46.60
CA ASN A 109 -26.82 8.57 47.09
C ASN A 109 -26.12 7.41 47.82
N GLY A 110 -24.83 7.56 48.11
CA GLY A 110 -24.07 6.60 48.95
C GLY A 110 -23.78 5.24 48.30
N LEU A 111 -24.00 5.09 46.99
CA LEU A 111 -23.69 3.86 46.25
C LEU A 111 -22.20 3.55 46.29
N LEU A 112 -21.35 4.58 46.26
CA LEU A 112 -19.89 4.43 46.29
C LEU A 112 -19.35 3.97 47.66
N LYS A 113 -20.09 4.16 48.76
CA LYS A 113 -19.64 3.79 50.11
C LYS A 113 -19.39 2.28 50.24
N ASN A 114 -20.29 1.50 49.67
CA ASN A 114 -20.30 0.04 49.75
C ASN A 114 -19.66 -0.63 48.51
N ALA A 115 -19.22 0.15 47.54
CA ALA A 115 -18.53 -0.34 46.36
C ALA A 115 -17.03 -0.57 46.63
N ASP A 116 -16.48 -1.63 46.06
CA ASP A 116 -15.05 -1.92 46.00
C ASP A 116 -14.45 -1.49 44.64
N GLU A 117 -15.27 -1.41 43.60
CA GLU A 117 -14.90 -0.90 42.27
C GLU A 117 -16.09 -0.23 41.57
N ILE A 118 -15.77 0.74 40.69
CA ILE A 118 -16.73 1.26 39.71
C ILE A 118 -16.41 0.68 38.33
N LEU A 119 -17.47 0.36 37.59
CA LEU A 119 -17.37 -0.06 36.20
C LEU A 119 -17.81 1.10 35.30
N ILE A 120 -16.93 1.57 34.41
CA ILE A 120 -17.26 2.52 33.37
C ILE A 120 -17.63 1.74 32.11
N CYS A 121 -18.84 1.98 31.58
CA CYS A 121 -19.37 1.25 30.42
C CYS A 121 -20.11 2.20 29.46
N ASN A 122 -20.03 1.97 28.15
CA ASN A 122 -20.91 2.64 27.18
C ASN A 122 -21.40 1.75 26.04
N ASP A 123 -22.35 2.28 25.27
CA ASP A 123 -23.03 1.62 24.14
C ASP A 123 -22.28 1.70 22.81
N SER A 124 -21.00 2.11 22.79
CA SER A 124 -20.20 2.18 21.56
C SER A 124 -19.70 0.81 21.06
N VAL A 125 -20.06 -0.26 21.76
CA VAL A 125 -19.67 -1.65 21.47
C VAL A 125 -20.86 -2.59 21.28
N VAL A 126 -20.58 -3.74 20.68
CA VAL A 126 -21.44 -4.92 20.57
C VAL A 126 -20.80 -6.02 21.41
N GLY A 127 -21.60 -6.69 22.24
CA GLY A 127 -21.13 -7.74 23.13
C GLY A 127 -21.83 -7.68 24.50
N PRO A 128 -21.42 -8.51 25.46
CA PRO A 128 -20.26 -9.39 25.40
C PRO A 128 -20.42 -10.58 24.43
N CYS A 129 -19.40 -10.83 23.59
CA CYS A 129 -19.26 -12.00 22.73
C CYS A 129 -18.54 -13.14 23.48
N GLY A 130 -19.09 -13.54 24.62
CA GLY A 130 -18.51 -14.47 25.59
C GLY A 130 -19.11 -14.29 26.98
N ASP A 131 -18.47 -14.87 28.00
CA ASP A 131 -18.84 -14.64 29.40
C ASP A 131 -18.23 -13.32 29.88
N ILE A 132 -19.08 -12.39 30.35
CA ILE A 132 -18.62 -11.10 30.88
C ILE A 132 -17.71 -11.26 32.11
N ASN A 133 -17.80 -12.39 32.82
CA ASN A 133 -16.92 -12.69 33.95
C ASN A 133 -15.46 -12.91 33.52
N ASP A 134 -15.19 -13.22 32.25
CA ASP A 134 -13.83 -13.42 31.76
C ASP A 134 -12.98 -12.15 31.86
N PHE A 135 -13.60 -10.96 31.79
CA PHE A 135 -12.93 -9.69 32.07
C PHE A 135 -12.32 -9.66 33.48
N PHE A 136 -13.10 -10.07 34.48
CA PHE A 136 -12.67 -10.06 35.88
C PHE A 136 -11.68 -11.19 36.18
N LYS A 137 -11.84 -12.38 35.57
CA LYS A 137 -10.86 -13.46 35.66
C LYS A 137 -9.50 -13.01 35.11
N CYS A 138 -9.47 -12.38 33.93
CA CYS A 138 -8.24 -11.86 33.36
C CYS A 138 -7.61 -10.77 34.25
N ARG A 139 -8.43 -9.91 34.87
CA ARG A 139 -7.94 -8.91 35.83
C ARG A 139 -7.29 -9.57 37.05
N GLU A 140 -7.88 -10.63 37.56
CA GLU A 140 -7.34 -11.40 38.69
C GLU A 140 -6.01 -12.06 38.32
N GLU A 141 -5.92 -12.67 37.14
CA GLU A 141 -4.69 -13.26 36.59
C GLU A 141 -3.58 -12.22 36.40
N ASP A 142 -3.93 -10.98 36.07
CA ASP A 142 -3.02 -9.83 35.96
C ASP A 142 -2.65 -9.21 37.33
N GLY A 143 -3.06 -9.82 38.45
CA GLY A 143 -2.72 -9.36 39.81
C GLY A 143 -3.66 -8.30 40.37
N ASN A 144 -4.91 -8.24 39.90
CA ASN A 144 -5.94 -7.29 40.34
C ASN A 144 -5.56 -5.80 40.26
N PRO A 145 -5.04 -5.30 39.13
CA PRO A 145 -4.67 -3.89 38.98
C PRO A 145 -5.86 -2.96 39.24
N GLU A 146 -5.59 -1.80 39.84
CA GLU A 146 -6.59 -0.80 40.24
C GLU A 146 -7.19 -0.03 39.05
N PHE A 147 -6.53 -0.06 37.90
CA PHE A 147 -6.98 0.53 36.65
C PHE A 147 -6.89 -0.51 35.53
N TYR A 148 -8.05 -1.04 35.14
CA TYR A 148 -8.12 -2.18 34.22
C TYR A 148 -9.18 -1.99 33.14
N GLY A 149 -8.78 -2.05 31.87
CA GLY A 149 -9.68 -1.90 30.73
C GLY A 149 -9.81 -3.14 29.88
N THR A 150 -10.79 -3.14 28.98
CA THR A 150 -10.89 -4.20 27.98
C THR A 150 -9.72 -4.10 26.98
N THR A 151 -9.43 -2.88 26.50
CA THR A 151 -8.40 -2.62 25.50
C THR A 151 -7.51 -1.44 25.86
N ILE A 152 -6.25 -1.53 25.43
CA ILE A 152 -5.29 -0.44 25.43
C ILE A 152 -4.98 -0.02 23.99
N ASN A 153 -5.12 1.27 23.69
CA ASN A 153 -4.68 1.86 22.44
C ASN A 153 -3.33 2.54 22.66
N ASN A 154 -2.34 2.18 21.84
CA ASN A 154 -0.98 2.67 21.97
C ASN A 154 -0.71 3.92 21.10
N PHE A 155 -1.65 4.32 20.24
CA PHE A 155 -1.56 5.55 19.44
C PHE A 155 -2.73 6.50 19.72
N GLY A 156 -2.41 7.74 20.07
CA GLY A 156 -3.34 8.85 20.27
C GLY A 156 -3.12 9.99 19.26
N PHE A 157 -3.72 11.15 19.53
CA PHE A 157 -3.64 12.34 18.66
C PHE A 157 -2.64 13.37 19.20
N ARG A 158 -1.92 14.08 18.31
CA ARG A 158 -0.96 15.13 18.70
C ARG A 158 -1.57 16.51 19.02
N ASN A 159 -2.70 16.91 18.41
CA ASN A 159 -3.26 18.26 18.60
C ASN A 159 -4.77 18.35 18.22
N ILE A 160 -5.43 19.40 18.73
CA ILE A 160 -6.87 19.76 18.62
C ILE A 160 -7.29 20.13 17.17
N GLN A 161 -6.34 20.60 16.34
CA GLN A 161 -6.64 21.16 15.01
C GLN A 161 -6.20 20.29 13.82
N SER A 162 -5.42 19.22 14.05
CA SER A 162 -4.86 18.42 12.96
C SER A 162 -5.52 17.03 12.88
N HIS A 163 -6.23 16.79 11.79
CA HIS A 163 -6.53 15.43 11.34
C HIS A 163 -5.19 14.77 10.96
N GLY A 164 -4.75 13.73 11.69
CA GLY A 164 -3.74 12.79 11.18
C GLY A 164 -2.27 13.05 11.54
N ASN A 165 -1.93 13.09 12.84
CA ASN A 165 -0.57 12.75 13.26
C ASN A 165 -0.63 11.86 14.51
N SER A 166 -0.41 10.56 14.31
CA SER A 166 -0.38 9.56 15.38
C SER A 166 0.73 9.85 16.40
N LEU A 167 0.38 9.86 17.68
CA LEU A 167 1.31 9.97 18.82
C LEU A 167 1.37 8.64 19.55
N TYR A 168 2.56 8.09 19.80
CA TYR A 168 2.67 6.93 20.69
C TYR A 168 2.31 7.36 22.12
N SER A 169 1.15 6.93 22.60
CA SER A 169 0.58 7.30 23.89
C SER A 169 -0.37 6.18 24.35
N PRO A 170 0.13 5.15 25.04
CA PRO A 170 -0.69 4.08 25.63
C PRO A 170 -1.82 4.62 26.52
N HIS A 171 -3.08 4.27 26.19
CA HIS A 171 -4.27 4.65 26.95
C HIS A 171 -5.37 3.58 26.89
N ILE A 172 -6.10 3.40 28.00
CA ILE A 172 -7.29 2.53 28.04
C ILE A 172 -8.46 3.20 27.34
N GLN A 173 -9.21 2.41 26.57
CA GLN A 173 -10.44 2.89 25.93
C GLN A 173 -11.62 2.89 26.89
N SER A 174 -12.42 3.97 26.89
CA SER A 174 -13.42 4.21 27.94
C SER A 174 -14.77 3.51 27.71
N TYR A 175 -14.84 2.40 26.96
CA TYR A 175 -16.12 1.72 26.70
C TYR A 175 -16.45 0.59 27.68
N PHE A 176 -15.44 0.01 28.32
CA PHE A 176 -15.60 -1.01 29.37
C PHE A 176 -14.30 -1.13 30.16
N LEU A 177 -14.26 -0.53 31.36
CA LEU A 177 -13.11 -0.54 32.27
C LEU A 177 -13.54 -0.50 33.74
N SER A 178 -12.71 -1.04 34.62
CA SER A 178 -12.86 -1.01 36.08
C SER A 178 -11.85 -0.06 36.71
N ILE A 179 -12.31 0.65 37.74
CA ILE A 179 -11.51 1.52 38.60
C ILE A 179 -11.78 1.13 40.06
N ALA A 180 -10.72 0.78 40.79
CA ALA A 180 -10.81 0.37 42.18
C ALA A 180 -11.08 1.55 43.14
N LYS A 181 -11.60 1.22 44.33
CA LYS A 181 -11.89 2.18 45.42
C LYS A 181 -10.72 3.07 45.81
N SER A 182 -9.50 2.54 45.78
CA SER A 182 -8.28 3.32 46.04
C SER A 182 -8.10 4.50 45.07
N VAL A 183 -8.56 4.35 43.83
CA VAL A 183 -8.49 5.40 42.80
C VAL A 183 -9.72 6.29 42.86
N PHE A 184 -10.94 5.74 42.86
CA PHE A 184 -12.13 6.60 42.76
C PHE A 184 -12.43 7.43 44.01
N ASN A 185 -11.87 7.07 45.18
CA ASN A 185 -11.92 7.91 46.38
C ASN A 185 -10.80 8.96 46.44
N ALA A 186 -9.80 8.88 45.56
CA ALA A 186 -8.69 9.82 45.57
C ALA A 186 -9.12 11.20 45.07
N THR A 187 -8.51 12.25 45.62
CA THR A 187 -8.78 13.65 45.23
C THR A 187 -8.50 13.88 43.75
N PHE A 188 -7.37 13.37 43.23
CA PHE A 188 -7.02 13.53 41.81
C PHE A 188 -8.07 12.92 40.85
N TRP A 189 -8.74 11.85 41.25
CA TRP A 189 -9.82 11.25 40.46
C TRP A 189 -11.06 12.13 40.46
N ARG A 190 -11.46 12.62 41.65
CA ARG A 190 -12.60 13.55 41.78
C ARG A 190 -12.34 14.82 40.97
N ASP A 191 -11.17 15.40 41.08
CA ASP A 191 -10.77 16.58 40.31
C ASP A 191 -10.84 16.31 38.80
N PHE A 192 -10.34 15.15 38.34
CA PHE A 192 -10.43 14.75 36.95
C PHE A 192 -11.87 14.59 36.46
N ILE A 193 -12.69 13.77 37.13
CA ILE A 193 -14.03 13.44 36.64
C ILE A 193 -14.95 14.67 36.65
N TYR A 194 -14.79 15.57 37.63
CA TYR A 194 -15.55 16.83 37.67
C TYR A 194 -15.02 17.89 36.69
N SER A 195 -13.77 17.81 36.25
CA SER A 195 -13.20 18.71 35.23
C SER A 195 -13.80 18.54 33.83
N VAL A 196 -14.49 17.42 33.57
CA VAL A 196 -15.12 17.15 32.27
C VAL A 196 -16.10 18.27 31.90
N LYS A 197 -15.92 18.79 30.68
CA LYS A 197 -16.69 19.87 30.07
C LYS A 197 -16.96 19.59 28.59
N HIS A 198 -17.79 20.43 27.99
CA HIS A 198 -18.08 20.35 26.56
C HIS A 198 -16.81 20.64 25.74
N GLU A 199 -16.57 19.81 24.73
CA GLU A 199 -15.52 20.01 23.72
C GLU A 199 -16.14 20.09 22.33
N GLU A 200 -15.53 20.88 21.43
CA GLU A 200 -16.03 21.09 20.07
C GLU A 200 -15.82 19.87 19.16
N HIS A 201 -14.71 19.13 19.36
CA HIS A 201 -14.38 17.96 18.56
C HIS A 201 -14.24 16.69 19.39
N LYS A 202 -14.67 15.56 18.80
CA LYS A 202 -14.52 14.22 19.41
C LYS A 202 -13.05 13.87 19.72
N THR A 203 -12.11 14.36 18.91
CA THR A 203 -10.67 14.19 19.15
C THR A 203 -10.24 14.81 20.48
N ASP A 204 -10.85 15.91 20.87
CA ASP A 204 -10.51 16.63 22.11
C ASP A 204 -11.01 15.87 23.33
N ILE A 205 -12.17 15.20 23.22
CA ILE A 205 -12.65 14.24 24.23
C ILE A 205 -11.62 13.11 24.43
N ILE A 206 -11.08 12.58 23.34
CA ILE A 206 -10.07 11.50 23.41
C ILE A 206 -8.77 12.03 24.02
N ILE A 207 -8.28 13.21 23.61
CA ILE A 207 -7.04 13.80 24.12
C ILE A 207 -7.16 14.15 25.61
N ASN A 208 -8.21 14.90 25.98
CA ASN A 208 -8.35 15.47 27.32
C ASN A 208 -8.82 14.42 28.33
N TYR A 209 -9.66 13.47 27.91
CA TYR A 209 -10.31 12.55 28.84
C TYR A 209 -9.87 11.08 28.68
N GLU A 210 -9.89 10.48 27.50
CA GLU A 210 -9.48 9.06 27.35
C GLU A 210 -7.96 8.88 27.56
N MET A 211 -7.15 9.65 26.80
CA MET A 211 -5.70 9.73 26.95
C MET A 211 -5.31 10.44 28.26
N GLY A 212 -6.00 11.53 28.59
CA GLY A 212 -5.75 12.30 29.81
C GLY A 212 -5.93 11.49 31.09
N MET A 213 -7.01 10.69 31.19
CA MET A 213 -7.24 9.77 32.31
C MET A 213 -6.09 8.78 32.46
N SER A 214 -5.72 8.09 31.38
CA SER A 214 -4.67 7.08 31.43
C SER A 214 -3.31 7.67 31.83
N LYS A 215 -2.99 8.87 31.33
CA LYS A 215 -1.78 9.61 31.69
C LYS A 215 -1.81 10.05 33.16
N LEU A 216 -2.93 10.58 33.64
CA LEU A 216 -3.10 11.02 35.02
C LEU A 216 -2.93 9.87 36.01
N LEU A 217 -3.64 8.76 35.78
CA LEU A 217 -3.57 7.57 36.63
C LEU A 217 -2.15 6.99 36.64
N SER A 218 -1.50 6.89 35.48
CA SER A 218 -0.10 6.45 35.38
C SER A 218 0.84 7.32 36.20
N SER A 219 0.66 8.65 36.17
CA SER A 219 1.51 9.58 36.95
C SER A 219 1.31 9.47 38.46
N HIS A 220 0.21 8.88 38.92
CA HIS A 220 -0.09 8.60 40.32
C HIS A 220 0.21 7.15 40.72
N GLY A 221 0.91 6.40 39.87
CA GLY A 221 1.33 5.02 40.17
C GLY A 221 0.33 3.93 39.78
N TYR A 222 -0.72 4.27 39.02
CA TYR A 222 -1.73 3.33 38.52
C TYR A 222 -1.64 3.19 36.99
N PRO A 223 -0.66 2.43 36.46
CA PRO A 223 -0.48 2.30 35.03
C PRO A 223 -1.66 1.54 34.37
N PRO A 224 -1.96 1.83 33.09
CA PRO A 224 -3.04 1.18 32.35
C PRO A 224 -2.77 -0.31 32.17
N HIS A 225 -3.67 -1.14 32.66
CA HIS A 225 -3.68 -2.57 32.38
C HIS A 225 -4.92 -2.93 31.55
N SER A 226 -4.80 -3.93 30.68
CA SER A 226 -5.93 -4.37 29.86
C SER A 226 -5.98 -5.88 29.67
N MET A 227 -7.21 -6.38 29.50
CA MET A 227 -7.51 -7.76 29.12
C MET A 227 -6.86 -8.10 27.78
N TYR A 228 -7.11 -7.29 26.75
CA TYR A 228 -6.41 -7.42 25.49
C TYR A 228 -5.15 -6.58 25.51
N LYS A 229 -4.00 -7.26 25.60
CA LYS A 229 -2.70 -6.61 25.48
C LYS A 229 -2.53 -6.07 24.06
N SER A 230 -2.03 -4.84 23.94
CA SER A 230 -1.65 -4.30 22.64
C SER A 230 -0.39 -5.00 22.15
N ILE A 231 -0.57 -5.96 21.25
CA ILE A 231 0.53 -6.46 20.42
C ILE A 231 0.80 -5.37 19.36
N ALA A 232 2.05 -4.93 19.28
CA ALA A 232 2.52 -4.07 18.20
C ALA A 232 1.96 -2.63 18.19
N GLY A 233 1.59 -2.05 19.33
CA GLY A 233 1.23 -0.63 19.36
C GLY A 233 -0.19 -0.31 18.88
N LEU A 234 -1.04 -1.29 18.59
CA LEU A 234 -2.40 -1.03 18.11
C LEU A 234 -3.46 -1.28 19.16
N ASN A 235 -4.54 -0.51 19.06
CA ASN A 235 -5.79 -0.82 19.72
C ASN A 235 -6.26 -2.23 19.31
N PRO A 236 -6.39 -3.19 20.25
CA PRO A 236 -6.95 -4.51 19.97
C PRO A 236 -8.36 -4.43 19.39
N ALA A 237 -9.16 -3.39 19.70
CA ALA A 237 -10.45 -3.12 19.08
C ALA A 237 -10.36 -2.27 17.79
N ALA A 238 -9.19 -2.20 17.14
CA ALA A 238 -9.00 -1.60 15.81
C ALA A 238 -8.19 -2.49 14.85
N ARG A 239 -7.93 -3.75 15.21
CA ARG A 239 -7.41 -4.72 14.22
C ARG A 239 -8.48 -5.00 13.17
N GLU A 240 -8.09 -5.63 12.06
CA GLU A 240 -9.09 -6.26 11.21
C GLU A 240 -9.94 -7.20 12.07
N CYS A 241 -11.26 -7.14 11.88
CA CYS A 241 -12.28 -7.83 12.70
C CYS A 241 -11.84 -9.26 13.06
N MET A 242 -11.22 -9.95 12.10
CA MET A 242 -10.69 -11.31 12.17
C MET A 242 -9.78 -11.65 13.36
N ASP A 243 -8.81 -10.79 13.72
CA ASP A 243 -7.86 -11.09 14.81
C ASP A 243 -8.46 -10.85 16.20
N VAL A 244 -9.49 -10.00 16.25
CA VAL A 244 -10.21 -9.59 17.46
C VAL A 244 -11.29 -10.61 17.75
N LEU A 245 -12.02 -11.05 16.73
CA LEU A 245 -13.26 -11.80 16.89
C LEU A 245 -13.10 -13.15 17.60
N ASN A 246 -11.98 -13.85 17.44
CA ASN A 246 -11.75 -15.10 18.17
C ASN A 246 -11.58 -14.91 19.68
N THR A 247 -11.01 -13.78 20.12
CA THR A 247 -10.63 -13.57 21.53
C THR A 247 -11.43 -12.46 22.22
N ALA A 248 -12.13 -11.61 21.47
CA ALA A 248 -12.74 -10.40 21.99
C ALA A 248 -14.08 -10.63 22.67
N LEU A 249 -14.21 -9.95 23.80
CA LEU A 249 -15.40 -9.82 24.60
C LEU A 249 -16.30 -8.73 24.02
N PHE A 250 -15.74 -7.65 23.46
CA PHE A 250 -16.51 -6.55 22.87
C PHE A 250 -15.97 -6.16 21.49
N ILE A 251 -16.86 -5.74 20.59
CA ILE A 251 -16.54 -5.25 19.24
C ILE A 251 -17.01 -3.81 19.12
N LYS A 252 -16.15 -2.90 18.65
CA LYS A 252 -16.59 -1.50 18.45
C LYS A 252 -17.59 -1.39 17.31
N LYS A 253 -18.71 -0.71 17.54
CA LYS A 253 -19.76 -0.46 16.52
C LYS A 253 -19.20 0.25 15.28
N SER A 254 -18.18 1.09 15.44
CA SER A 254 -17.51 1.77 14.33
C SER A 254 -16.73 0.85 13.38
N MET A 255 -16.49 -0.41 13.75
CA MET A 255 -15.77 -1.38 12.90
C MET A 255 -16.68 -2.17 11.95
N LEU A 256 -17.99 -2.11 12.17
CA LEU A 256 -18.97 -2.94 11.47
C LEU A 256 -19.40 -2.38 10.09
N PRO A 257 -19.50 -1.05 9.89
CA PRO A 257 -19.81 -0.47 8.59
C PRO A 257 -18.70 -0.71 7.55
N GLY A 258 -19.07 -1.06 6.31
CA GLY A 258 -18.16 -1.10 5.16
C GLY A 258 -17.39 -2.42 4.97
N LEU A 259 -17.76 -3.48 5.69
CA LEU A 259 -17.19 -4.81 5.46
C LEU A 259 -17.62 -5.37 4.10
N SER A 260 -16.71 -6.08 3.43
CA SER A 260 -17.05 -6.86 2.23
C SER A 260 -17.97 -8.03 2.61
N PRO A 261 -18.78 -8.56 1.67
CA PRO A 261 -19.65 -9.71 1.94
C PRO A 261 -18.89 -10.91 2.52
N GLU A 262 -17.67 -11.16 2.04
CA GLU A 262 -16.78 -12.21 2.56
C GLU A 262 -16.42 -11.97 4.04
N ARG A 263 -15.98 -10.75 4.38
CA ARG A 263 -15.59 -10.40 5.76
C ARG A 263 -16.80 -10.46 6.70
N ALA A 264 -17.95 -9.94 6.29
CA ALA A 264 -19.19 -10.02 7.06
C ALA A 264 -19.61 -11.48 7.33
N GLY A 265 -19.45 -12.36 6.34
CA GLY A 265 -19.68 -13.80 6.48
C GLY A 265 -18.81 -14.44 7.56
N ILE A 266 -17.54 -14.04 7.66
CA ILE A 266 -16.65 -14.58 8.68
C ILE A 266 -17.03 -14.07 10.08
N VAL A 267 -17.39 -12.78 10.22
CA VAL A 267 -17.88 -12.25 11.50
C VAL A 267 -19.11 -13.02 11.99
N ASN A 268 -20.06 -13.28 11.10
CA ASN A 268 -21.23 -14.10 11.41
C ASN A 268 -20.86 -15.54 11.79
N GLY A 269 -19.86 -16.13 11.14
CA GLY A 269 -19.29 -17.42 11.53
C GLY A 269 -18.78 -17.42 12.97
N ILE A 270 -18.11 -16.35 13.40
CA ILE A 270 -17.57 -16.23 14.75
C ILE A 270 -18.69 -15.98 15.77
N PHE A 271 -19.64 -15.09 15.49
CA PHE A 271 -20.85 -14.93 16.31
C PHE A 271 -21.56 -16.25 16.56
N LYS A 272 -21.74 -17.04 15.50
CA LYS A 272 -22.33 -18.37 15.59
C LYS A 272 -21.50 -19.32 16.46
N SER A 273 -20.18 -19.33 16.32
CA SER A 273 -19.29 -20.18 17.14
C SER A 273 -19.34 -19.86 18.64
N LYS A 274 -19.67 -18.61 19.00
CA LYS A 274 -19.75 -18.11 20.37
C LYS A 274 -21.17 -18.10 20.92
N ASN A 275 -22.14 -18.71 20.22
CA ASN A 275 -23.57 -18.65 20.54
C ASN A 275 -24.08 -17.21 20.76
N PHE A 276 -23.53 -16.24 20.02
CA PHE A 276 -23.91 -14.84 20.12
C PHE A 276 -25.28 -14.63 19.42
N PRO A 277 -26.26 -13.95 20.06
CA PRO A 277 -27.64 -13.92 19.58
C PRO A 277 -27.91 -12.99 18.38
N PHE A 278 -26.86 -12.38 17.81
CA PHE A 278 -26.98 -11.44 16.70
C PHE A 278 -26.08 -11.80 15.50
N GLN A 279 -26.42 -11.29 14.32
CA GLN A 279 -25.65 -11.38 13.07
C GLN A 279 -25.56 -10.01 12.38
N LEU A 280 -24.55 -9.87 11.52
CA LEU A 280 -24.42 -8.76 10.57
C LEU A 280 -25.20 -9.04 9.29
N LYS A 281 -26.11 -8.13 8.95
CA LYS A 281 -26.83 -8.07 7.68
C LYS A 281 -26.80 -6.65 7.14
N ASP A 282 -26.39 -6.46 5.89
CA ASP A 282 -26.24 -5.13 5.26
C ASP A 282 -25.43 -4.15 6.12
N ASN A 283 -24.36 -4.65 6.76
CA ASN A 283 -23.51 -3.93 7.71
C ASN A 283 -24.24 -3.39 8.97
N LYS A 284 -25.36 -4.00 9.35
CA LYS A 284 -26.08 -3.72 10.61
C LYS A 284 -26.20 -4.99 11.44
N ILE A 285 -26.15 -4.82 12.77
CA ILE A 285 -26.44 -5.90 13.72
C ILE A 285 -27.96 -6.13 13.73
N VAL A 286 -28.36 -7.38 13.55
CA VAL A 286 -29.76 -7.83 13.62
C VAL A 286 -29.84 -9.11 14.43
N SER A 287 -30.98 -9.38 15.07
CA SER A 287 -31.22 -10.67 15.73
C SER A 287 -31.10 -11.82 14.72
N ASN A 288 -30.60 -12.97 15.20
CA ASN A 288 -30.45 -14.20 14.41
C ASN A 288 -31.77 -14.82 13.94
N ASP A 289 -32.92 -14.28 14.34
CA ASP A 289 -34.25 -14.76 13.92
C ASP A 289 -34.55 -14.56 12.41
N ASN A 290 -33.64 -14.01 11.61
CA ASN A 290 -33.85 -13.69 10.19
C ASN A 290 -32.74 -14.19 9.22
N GLN A 291 -32.86 -15.46 8.82
CA GLN A 291 -32.44 -16.16 7.56
C GLN A 291 -31.04 -15.98 6.89
N ASN A 292 -30.52 -17.13 6.40
CA ASN A 292 -29.26 -17.43 5.70
C ASN A 292 -29.24 -17.17 4.16
N THR A 293 -28.07 -16.88 3.56
CA THR A 293 -27.50 -17.52 2.32
C THR A 293 -26.11 -16.93 1.96
N HIS A 294 -25.18 -17.75 1.41
CA HIS A 294 -23.85 -17.35 0.90
C HIS A 294 -23.45 -18.13 -0.38
N THR A 295 -22.53 -17.60 -1.20
CA THR A 295 -22.00 -18.20 -2.46
C THR A 295 -20.49 -17.91 -2.65
N PRO A 296 -19.66 -18.78 -3.30
CA PRO A 296 -18.19 -18.63 -3.44
C PRO A 296 -17.67 -18.15 -4.84
N ILE A 297 -16.36 -17.83 -4.92
CA ILE A 297 -15.61 -17.14 -6.02
C ILE A 297 -14.92 -18.14 -7.02
N ILE A 298 -14.82 -17.81 -8.33
CA ILE A 298 -14.30 -18.65 -9.44
C ILE A 298 -13.00 -18.06 -10.09
N LYS A 299 -12.01 -18.90 -10.47
CA LYS A 299 -10.72 -18.53 -11.17
C LYS A 299 -10.87 -18.36 -12.71
N SER A 300 -10.00 -17.57 -13.34
CA SER A 300 -10.04 -17.24 -14.79
C SER A 300 -9.48 -18.34 -15.72
N LYS A 301 -10.10 -18.55 -16.90
CA LYS A 301 -9.69 -19.53 -17.93
C LYS A 301 -9.14 -18.87 -19.21
N LYS A 302 -8.43 -17.74 -19.11
CA LYS A 302 -7.85 -17.04 -20.28
C LYS A 302 -6.37 -17.38 -20.47
N LEU A 303 -5.95 -17.57 -21.72
CA LEU A 303 -4.55 -17.73 -22.11
C LEU A 303 -3.96 -16.39 -22.53
N ARG A 304 -2.84 -15.98 -21.92
CA ARG A 304 -2.18 -14.69 -22.16
C ARG A 304 -0.97 -14.86 -23.05
N ILE A 305 -0.88 -14.13 -24.16
CA ILE A 305 0.30 -14.09 -25.03
C ILE A 305 1.36 -13.19 -24.40
N VAL A 306 2.53 -13.76 -24.12
CA VAL A 306 3.63 -13.10 -23.41
C VAL A 306 4.70 -12.57 -24.33
N ASP A 307 5.27 -13.45 -25.16
CA ASP A 307 6.41 -13.11 -25.99
C ASP A 307 6.42 -13.92 -27.28
N CYS A 308 7.04 -13.39 -28.34
CA CYS A 308 7.20 -14.02 -29.63
C CYS A 308 8.59 -13.68 -30.20
N ALA A 309 9.52 -14.62 -30.11
CA ALA A 309 10.88 -14.48 -30.59
C ALA A 309 11.08 -15.28 -31.87
N THR A 310 11.96 -14.77 -32.74
CA THR A 310 12.40 -15.44 -33.96
C THR A 310 13.90 -15.70 -33.86
N SER A 311 14.33 -16.94 -34.12
CA SER A 311 15.74 -17.35 -34.20
C SER A 311 15.95 -18.14 -35.49
N GLY A 312 16.65 -17.55 -36.46
CA GLY A 312 16.75 -18.10 -37.81
C GLY A 312 15.37 -18.26 -38.45
N ASN A 313 15.02 -19.50 -38.84
CA ASN A 313 13.71 -19.85 -39.38
C ASN A 313 12.71 -20.36 -38.32
N MET A 314 13.07 -20.39 -37.03
CA MET A 314 12.18 -20.86 -35.98
C MET A 314 11.55 -19.68 -35.24
N VAL A 315 10.25 -19.79 -34.96
CA VAL A 315 9.51 -18.90 -34.08
C VAL A 315 9.14 -19.66 -32.83
N SER A 316 9.36 -19.03 -31.67
CA SER A 316 8.92 -19.55 -30.38
C SER A 316 7.93 -18.58 -29.77
N LEU A 317 6.68 -18.99 -29.58
CA LEU A 317 5.60 -18.20 -28.98
C LEU A 317 5.36 -18.65 -27.54
N LEU A 318 5.52 -17.73 -26.58
CA LEU A 318 5.32 -17.97 -25.16
C LEU A 318 3.95 -17.47 -24.71
N THR A 319 3.19 -18.34 -24.02
CA THR A 319 1.90 -17.99 -23.41
C THR A 319 1.77 -18.51 -21.98
N VAL A 320 0.89 -17.90 -21.18
CA VAL A 320 0.67 -18.25 -19.76
C VAL A 320 -0.81 -18.25 -19.36
N SER A 321 -1.18 -19.04 -18.34
CA SER A 321 -2.55 -19.13 -17.83
C SER A 321 -2.61 -19.46 -16.33
N GLU A 322 -3.64 -18.97 -15.63
CA GLU A 322 -3.98 -19.42 -14.26
C GLU A 322 -4.61 -20.83 -14.26
N HIS A 323 -5.08 -21.28 -15.43
CA HIS A 323 -5.65 -22.60 -15.65
C HIS A 323 -4.63 -23.53 -16.31
N SER A 324 -4.48 -24.73 -15.75
CA SER A 324 -3.69 -25.79 -16.36
C SER A 324 -4.47 -26.43 -17.52
N TYR A 325 -4.05 -26.17 -18.75
CA TYR A 325 -4.57 -26.87 -19.92
C TYR A 325 -3.87 -28.21 -20.13
N VAL A 326 -4.61 -29.20 -20.64
CA VAL A 326 -4.09 -30.53 -21.01
C VAL A 326 -4.21 -30.70 -22.52
N ASN A 327 -3.08 -30.97 -23.20
CA ASN A 327 -3.00 -31.06 -24.67
C ASN A 327 -3.47 -29.76 -25.34
N LEU A 328 -2.92 -28.63 -24.88
CA LEU A 328 -3.14 -27.34 -25.53
C LEU A 328 -2.44 -27.36 -26.90
N GLU A 329 -3.17 -27.06 -27.96
CA GLU A 329 -2.67 -27.05 -29.34
C GLU A 329 -2.76 -25.64 -29.91
N LEU A 330 -1.75 -25.27 -30.71
CA LEU A 330 -1.77 -24.10 -31.58
C LEU A 330 -2.02 -24.56 -33.01
N ILE A 331 -3.09 -24.05 -33.59
CA ILE A 331 -3.44 -24.22 -35.00
C ILE A 331 -3.04 -22.94 -35.71
N ILE A 332 -2.16 -23.07 -36.71
CA ILE A 332 -1.72 -21.98 -37.57
C ILE A 332 -2.34 -22.18 -38.95
N SER A 333 -3.12 -21.21 -39.39
CA SER A 333 -3.70 -21.17 -40.74
C SER A 333 -3.13 -19.99 -41.51
N ASN A 334 -2.73 -20.21 -42.75
CA ASN A 334 -2.40 -19.15 -43.71
C ASN A 334 -3.18 -19.37 -45.02
N ASP A 335 -2.98 -18.51 -46.02
CA ASP A 335 -3.73 -18.52 -47.28
C ASP A 335 -3.63 -19.86 -48.07
N SER A 336 -2.69 -20.75 -47.73
CA SER A 336 -2.38 -21.97 -48.51
C SER A 336 -2.23 -23.26 -47.68
N GLU A 337 -2.06 -23.17 -46.36
CA GLU A 337 -1.68 -24.31 -45.52
C GLU A 337 -2.31 -24.23 -44.12
N PHE A 338 -2.54 -25.42 -43.55
CA PHE A 338 -2.92 -25.61 -42.15
C PHE A 338 -1.86 -26.46 -41.47
N THR A 339 -1.40 -26.03 -40.29
CA THR A 339 -0.45 -26.81 -39.48
C THR A 339 -0.85 -26.69 -38.02
N SER A 340 -0.80 -27.80 -37.28
CA SER A 340 -0.96 -27.80 -35.83
C SER A 340 0.38 -28.11 -35.16
N THR A 341 0.63 -27.46 -34.03
CA THR A 341 1.74 -27.78 -33.14
C THR A 341 1.22 -27.84 -31.71
N SER A 342 1.61 -28.86 -30.96
CA SER A 342 1.21 -28.99 -29.56
C SER A 342 2.07 -28.09 -28.69
N ALA A 343 1.47 -27.51 -27.65
CA ALA A 343 2.22 -26.82 -26.62
C ALA A 343 3.21 -27.79 -26.00
N THR A 344 4.46 -27.36 -25.91
CA THR A 344 5.37 -28.02 -24.97
C THR A 344 5.05 -27.43 -23.60
N SER A 345 4.39 -28.21 -22.73
CA SER A 345 4.24 -27.83 -21.34
C SER A 345 5.62 -27.94 -20.68
N ARG A 346 6.15 -26.82 -20.20
CA ARG A 346 7.42 -26.86 -19.47
C ARG A 346 7.17 -27.03 -18.00
N THR A 347 7.58 -28.18 -17.47
CA THR A 347 8.22 -28.19 -16.15
C THR A 347 9.75 -27.99 -16.27
N GLU A 348 10.42 -28.38 -17.37
CA GLU A 348 11.91 -28.25 -17.47
C GLU A 348 12.55 -28.06 -18.88
N ALA A 349 11.82 -28.12 -20.02
CA ALA A 349 12.46 -28.28 -21.35
C ALA A 349 12.55 -27.02 -22.24
N GLY A 350 13.70 -26.32 -22.19
CA GLY A 350 14.24 -25.43 -23.24
C GLY A 350 14.90 -24.14 -22.71
N LYS A 351 15.83 -24.37 -21.78
CA LYS A 351 16.62 -23.42 -21.00
C LYS A 351 17.47 -22.39 -21.78
N ASP A 352 17.25 -22.19 -23.07
CA ASP A 352 18.13 -21.35 -23.88
C ASP A 352 17.45 -20.05 -24.36
N THR A 353 16.14 -20.03 -24.69
CA THR A 353 15.49 -18.84 -25.31
C THR A 353 14.70 -17.96 -24.33
N TYR A 354 14.06 -18.54 -23.30
CA TYR A 354 13.10 -17.83 -22.41
C TYR A 354 13.30 -18.08 -20.91
N THR A 355 14.44 -18.63 -20.51
CA THR A 355 14.62 -19.35 -19.24
C THR A 355 14.18 -18.55 -18.03
N GLY A 356 14.76 -17.38 -17.79
CA GLY A 356 14.33 -16.65 -16.59
C GLY A 356 13.02 -15.88 -16.75
N LEU A 357 12.48 -15.70 -17.96
CA LEU A 357 11.09 -15.22 -18.12
C LEU A 357 10.09 -16.33 -17.72
N ALA A 358 10.43 -17.59 -17.99
CA ALA A 358 9.61 -18.73 -17.66
C ALA A 358 9.55 -19.00 -16.14
N ASP A 359 10.71 -19.00 -15.48
CA ASP A 359 10.83 -19.23 -14.03
C ASP A 359 10.00 -18.21 -13.23
N SER A 360 10.04 -16.95 -13.67
CA SER A 360 9.18 -15.88 -13.19
C SER A 360 7.70 -16.26 -13.12
N TYR A 361 7.09 -16.63 -14.25
CA TYR A 361 5.64 -16.92 -14.26
C TYR A 361 5.31 -18.21 -13.49
N LEU A 362 6.21 -19.19 -13.45
CA LEU A 362 6.06 -20.38 -12.61
C LEU A 362 5.97 -20.02 -11.12
N THR A 363 6.81 -19.10 -10.63
CA THR A 363 6.77 -18.67 -9.22
C THR A 363 5.47 -17.96 -8.84
N GLN A 364 4.76 -17.38 -9.81
CA GLN A 364 3.43 -16.78 -9.61
C GLN A 364 2.30 -17.83 -9.60
N GLY A 365 2.63 -19.11 -9.78
CA GLY A 365 1.65 -20.19 -9.87
C GLY A 365 0.91 -20.22 -11.21
N LEU A 366 1.47 -19.61 -12.27
CA LEU A 366 0.92 -19.70 -13.62
C LEU A 366 1.49 -20.91 -14.36
N HIS A 367 0.69 -21.44 -15.28
CA HIS A 367 1.09 -22.49 -16.21
C HIS A 367 1.61 -21.87 -17.49
N LEU A 368 2.73 -22.39 -18.02
CA LEU A 368 3.38 -21.89 -19.23
C LEU A 368 3.26 -22.87 -20.39
N PHE A 369 3.07 -22.31 -21.57
CA PHE A 369 2.93 -23.05 -22.81
C PHE A 369 3.79 -22.39 -23.87
N ILE A 370 4.67 -23.17 -24.51
CA ILE A 370 5.51 -22.69 -25.60
C ILE A 370 5.13 -23.46 -26.87
N PHE A 371 5.03 -22.70 -27.95
CA PHE A 371 4.75 -23.22 -29.28
C PHE A 371 5.89 -22.86 -30.20
N GLU A 372 6.46 -23.87 -30.85
CA GLU A 372 7.54 -23.69 -31.81
C GLU A 372 7.06 -24.09 -33.21
N PHE A 373 7.36 -23.23 -34.18
CA PHE A 373 6.94 -23.41 -35.57
C PHE A 373 7.86 -22.64 -36.52
N ASP A 374 7.84 -23.03 -37.81
CA ASP A 374 8.62 -22.35 -38.85
C ASP A 374 8.09 -20.94 -39.11
N LYS A 375 8.99 -19.95 -39.18
CA LYS A 375 8.71 -18.55 -39.45
C LYS A 375 7.88 -18.35 -40.72
N LYS A 376 8.10 -19.16 -41.76
CA LYS A 376 7.35 -19.10 -43.03
C LYS A 376 5.84 -19.22 -42.81
N ARG A 377 5.40 -19.90 -41.75
CA ARG A 377 3.97 -20.07 -41.42
C ARG A 377 3.31 -18.75 -41.04
N ILE A 378 4.07 -17.76 -40.58
CA ILE A 378 3.56 -16.45 -40.13
C ILE A 378 4.02 -15.28 -41.00
N GLU A 379 4.73 -15.53 -42.10
CA GLU A 379 5.26 -14.47 -42.98
C GLU A 379 4.18 -13.73 -43.77
N LYS A 380 3.01 -14.34 -43.97
CA LYS A 380 1.89 -13.70 -44.66
C LYS A 380 0.54 -14.22 -44.16
N ASN A 381 -0.28 -13.31 -43.65
CA ASN A 381 -1.70 -13.54 -43.33
C ASN A 381 -1.99 -14.79 -42.49
N ALA A 382 -1.31 -14.93 -41.36
CA ALA A 382 -1.53 -16.06 -40.47
C ALA A 382 -2.62 -15.80 -39.42
N GLY A 383 -3.40 -16.83 -39.12
CA GLY A 383 -4.30 -16.92 -37.99
C GLY A 383 -3.82 -17.99 -37.01
N LEU A 384 -3.66 -17.62 -35.75
CA LEU A 384 -3.19 -18.48 -34.67
C LEU A 384 -4.34 -18.71 -33.69
N ILE A 385 -4.83 -19.95 -33.63
CA ILE A 385 -5.96 -20.37 -32.79
C ILE A 385 -5.46 -21.38 -31.77
N PHE A 386 -5.82 -21.18 -30.51
CA PHE A 386 -5.45 -22.08 -29.41
C PHE A 386 -6.64 -22.94 -29.03
N SER A 387 -6.40 -24.23 -28.83
CA SER A 387 -7.46 -25.22 -28.61
C SER A 387 -7.06 -26.21 -27.53
N GLU A 388 -7.99 -26.51 -26.62
CA GLU A 388 -7.88 -27.65 -25.71
C GLU A 388 -8.89 -28.71 -26.14
N ARG A 389 -8.40 -29.86 -26.64
CA ARG A 389 -9.24 -30.99 -27.09
C ARG A 389 -10.33 -30.56 -28.10
N GLY A 390 -9.96 -29.69 -29.05
CA GLY A 390 -10.85 -29.19 -30.08
C GLY A 390 -11.72 -28.00 -29.66
N LYS A 391 -11.64 -27.52 -28.41
CA LYS A 391 -12.38 -26.35 -27.93
C LYS A 391 -11.49 -25.10 -27.93
N PRO A 392 -11.91 -23.99 -28.58
CA PRO A 392 -11.17 -22.74 -28.57
C PRO A 392 -10.91 -22.23 -27.15
N VAL A 393 -9.72 -21.67 -26.95
CA VAL A 393 -9.30 -21.04 -25.70
C VAL A 393 -9.36 -19.53 -25.83
N ASP A 394 -9.90 -18.86 -24.81
CA ASP A 394 -9.96 -17.40 -24.77
C ASP A 394 -8.57 -16.78 -24.72
N LEU A 395 -8.30 -15.82 -25.61
CA LEU A 395 -7.00 -15.16 -25.69
C LEU A 395 -7.03 -13.76 -25.11
N GLN A 396 -5.90 -13.36 -24.56
CA GLN A 396 -5.63 -12.00 -24.10
C GLN A 396 -4.15 -11.69 -24.30
N TYR A 397 -3.78 -10.42 -24.44
CA TYR A 397 -2.38 -10.02 -24.32
C TYR A 397 -1.95 -9.96 -22.83
N VAL A 398 -0.65 -9.83 -22.52
CA VAL A 398 -0.20 -9.65 -21.13
C VAL A 398 -0.83 -8.41 -20.48
N TYR A 399 -0.92 -7.31 -21.23
CA TYR A 399 -1.34 -6.01 -20.73
C TYR A 399 -2.79 -5.69 -21.12
N GLY A 400 -3.72 -6.55 -20.72
CA GLY A 400 -5.12 -6.39 -21.10
C GLY A 400 -5.31 -6.62 -22.59
N ASP A 401 -5.59 -5.55 -23.33
CA ASP A 401 -5.79 -5.55 -24.78
C ASP A 401 -4.60 -4.95 -25.56
N ILE A 402 -3.40 -4.89 -24.95
CA ILE A 402 -2.22 -4.29 -25.58
C ILE A 402 -1.18 -5.36 -25.96
N PRO A 403 -0.77 -5.44 -27.25
CA PRO A 403 0.27 -6.37 -27.68
C PRO A 403 1.60 -6.15 -26.96
N CYS A 404 2.34 -7.23 -26.68
CA CYS A 404 3.71 -7.13 -26.18
C CYS A 404 4.64 -6.58 -27.28
N TYR A 405 5.74 -5.93 -26.89
CA TYR A 405 6.60 -5.21 -27.85
C TYR A 405 7.23 -6.12 -28.92
N ASN A 406 7.65 -7.33 -28.55
CA ASN A 406 8.19 -8.28 -29.54
C ASN A 406 7.17 -8.65 -30.61
N LEU A 407 5.89 -8.75 -30.24
CA LEU A 407 4.83 -8.92 -31.22
C LEU A 407 4.65 -7.68 -32.10
N LEU A 408 4.74 -6.48 -31.51
CA LEU A 408 4.70 -5.21 -32.27
C LEU A 408 5.86 -5.07 -33.26
N ASN A 409 7.03 -5.65 -33.00
CA ASN A 409 8.19 -5.62 -33.90
C ASN A 409 7.95 -6.35 -35.24
N HIS A 410 6.98 -7.26 -35.32
CA HIS A 410 6.59 -7.86 -36.59
C HIS A 410 6.08 -6.83 -37.61
N LYS A 411 5.74 -5.60 -37.18
CA LYS A 411 5.47 -4.46 -38.07
C LYS A 411 6.65 -4.12 -38.98
N ASN A 412 7.89 -4.32 -38.52
CA ASN A 412 9.09 -4.09 -39.33
C ASN A 412 9.18 -5.11 -40.47
N SER A 413 8.52 -6.27 -40.32
CA SER A 413 8.34 -7.29 -41.35
C SER A 413 7.06 -7.08 -42.18
N GLY A 414 6.36 -5.96 -42.03
CA GLY A 414 5.12 -5.64 -42.74
C GLY A 414 3.86 -6.30 -42.19
N LEU A 415 3.92 -6.88 -40.99
CA LEU A 415 2.81 -7.61 -40.37
C LEU A 415 2.20 -6.83 -39.20
N TYR A 416 0.87 -6.81 -39.12
CA TYR A 416 0.07 -6.07 -38.16
C TYR A 416 -0.65 -7.05 -37.22
N PRO A 417 -0.15 -7.24 -35.98
CA PRO A 417 -0.77 -8.14 -35.02
C PRO A 417 -2.08 -7.59 -34.44
N ARG A 418 -3.09 -8.45 -34.26
CA ARG A 418 -4.33 -8.15 -33.54
C ARG A 418 -4.96 -9.42 -32.97
N ILE A 419 -5.71 -9.31 -31.86
CA ILE A 419 -6.54 -10.42 -31.37
C ILE A 419 -7.98 -10.14 -31.71
N GLU A 420 -8.65 -11.07 -32.37
CA GLU A 420 -10.08 -11.00 -32.64
C GLU A 420 -10.70 -12.38 -32.53
N LYS A 421 -11.82 -12.49 -31.80
CA LYS A 421 -12.58 -13.75 -31.63
C LYS A 421 -11.68 -14.93 -31.26
N ASN A 422 -10.81 -14.74 -30.26
CA ASN A 422 -9.85 -15.75 -29.78
C ASN A 422 -8.84 -16.24 -30.84
N THR A 423 -8.60 -15.44 -31.88
CA THR A 423 -7.57 -15.68 -32.89
C THR A 423 -6.54 -14.55 -32.84
N LEU A 424 -5.26 -14.90 -32.77
CA LEU A 424 -4.17 -13.96 -33.02
C LEU A 424 -3.93 -13.89 -34.53
N HIS A 425 -4.22 -12.75 -35.13
CA HIS A 425 -3.99 -12.49 -36.55
C HIS A 425 -2.64 -11.78 -36.75
N LEU A 426 -1.85 -12.28 -37.69
CA LEU A 426 -0.63 -11.65 -38.21
C LEU A 426 -0.82 -11.40 -39.71
N GLN A 427 -1.29 -10.21 -40.05
CA GLN A 427 -1.73 -9.87 -41.41
C GLN A 427 -0.84 -8.82 -42.05
N ASN A 428 -0.67 -8.87 -43.36
CA ASN A 428 -0.01 -7.76 -44.06
C ASN A 428 -0.88 -6.49 -44.01
N LYS A 429 -0.31 -5.34 -44.44
CA LYS A 429 -0.97 -4.04 -44.40
C LYS A 429 -2.33 -4.05 -45.11
N GLU A 430 -2.41 -4.60 -46.33
CA GLU A 430 -3.67 -4.58 -47.10
C GLU A 430 -4.75 -5.43 -46.42
N GLN A 431 -4.40 -6.64 -46.00
CA GLN A 431 -5.34 -7.56 -45.37
C GLN A 431 -5.78 -7.08 -43.99
N SER A 432 -4.88 -6.45 -43.22
CA SER A 432 -5.23 -5.88 -41.91
C SER A 432 -6.23 -4.73 -42.05
N ILE A 433 -6.04 -3.86 -43.05
CA ILE A 433 -7.00 -2.78 -43.33
C ILE A 433 -8.37 -3.37 -43.65
N ILE A 434 -8.44 -4.32 -44.59
CA ILE A 434 -9.70 -4.94 -44.99
C ILE A 434 -10.38 -5.61 -43.79
N SER A 435 -9.64 -6.44 -43.04
CA SER A 435 -10.21 -7.21 -41.92
C SER A 435 -10.68 -6.32 -40.77
N ILE A 436 -9.95 -5.26 -40.43
CA ILE A 436 -10.34 -4.30 -39.40
C ILE A 436 -11.54 -3.47 -39.83
N MET A 437 -11.59 -3.03 -41.10
CA MET A 437 -12.72 -2.25 -41.60
C MET A 437 -14.02 -3.07 -41.62
N LEU A 438 -13.94 -4.37 -41.91
CA LEU A 438 -15.08 -5.28 -41.90
C LEU A 438 -15.45 -5.83 -40.51
N SER A 439 -14.58 -5.69 -39.51
CA SER A 439 -14.83 -6.20 -38.16
C SER A 439 -15.93 -5.43 -37.42
N ASN A 440 -16.75 -6.15 -36.66
CA ASN A 440 -17.75 -5.56 -35.76
C ASN A 440 -17.23 -5.30 -34.34
N ASN A 441 -16.00 -5.71 -34.01
CA ASN A 441 -15.39 -5.53 -32.69
C ASN A 441 -14.77 -4.14 -32.49
N TYR A 442 -14.54 -3.41 -33.59
CA TYR A 442 -13.99 -2.05 -33.59
C TYR A 442 -15.06 -1.05 -33.98
N SER A 443 -15.14 0.06 -33.24
CA SER A 443 -16.09 1.14 -33.54
C SER A 443 -15.70 1.90 -34.80
N GLN A 444 -16.61 2.68 -35.38
CA GLN A 444 -16.28 3.53 -36.52
C GLN A 444 -15.20 4.57 -36.19
N ILE A 445 -15.13 5.01 -34.93
CA ILE A 445 -14.10 5.92 -34.43
C ILE A 445 -12.74 5.22 -34.43
N ASP A 446 -12.67 3.98 -33.93
CA ASP A 446 -11.44 3.18 -33.92
C ASP A 446 -10.93 2.94 -35.36
N LYS A 447 -11.83 2.55 -36.27
CA LYS A 447 -11.51 2.33 -37.69
C LYS A 447 -10.96 3.58 -38.35
N SER A 448 -11.59 4.73 -38.11
CA SER A 448 -11.15 6.01 -38.68
C SER A 448 -9.78 6.43 -38.14
N LEU A 449 -9.55 6.23 -36.83
CA LEU A 449 -8.26 6.51 -36.21
C LEU A 449 -7.16 5.59 -36.75
N TYR A 450 -7.44 4.28 -36.87
CA TYR A 450 -6.52 3.32 -37.46
C TYR A 450 -6.13 3.69 -38.90
N ALA A 451 -7.11 4.04 -39.75
CA ALA A 451 -6.84 4.52 -41.11
C ALA A 451 -5.98 5.78 -41.11
N SER A 452 -6.26 6.73 -40.20
CA SER A 452 -5.44 7.94 -40.06
C SER A 452 -4.00 7.62 -39.69
N ILE A 453 -3.75 6.67 -38.78
CA ILE A 453 -2.39 6.28 -38.39
C ILE A 453 -1.67 5.62 -39.58
N ILE A 454 -2.35 4.69 -40.26
CA ILE A 454 -1.77 3.93 -41.37
C ILE A 454 -1.45 4.78 -42.60
N ASN A 455 -2.27 5.80 -42.87
CA ASN A 455 -2.10 6.69 -44.01
C ASN A 455 -1.13 7.85 -43.74
N ASN A 456 -0.70 8.03 -42.50
CA ASN A 456 0.20 9.11 -42.11
C ASN A 456 1.66 8.66 -42.24
N GLU A 457 2.24 8.78 -43.43
CA GLU A 457 3.60 8.31 -43.70
C GLU A 457 4.72 9.29 -43.25
N ILE A 458 4.41 10.53 -42.82
CA ILE A 458 5.41 11.62 -42.71
C ILE A 458 5.43 12.39 -41.36
N GLN A 459 4.56 12.13 -40.37
CA GLN A 459 4.42 13.04 -39.19
C GLN A 459 5.07 12.62 -37.86
N ALA A 460 5.91 11.59 -37.81
CA ALA A 460 6.60 11.24 -36.56
C ALA A 460 7.58 12.35 -36.15
N LYS A 461 7.18 13.17 -35.16
CA LYS A 461 7.87 14.41 -34.78
C LYS A 461 8.39 14.39 -33.35
N TYR A 462 7.64 13.80 -32.43
CA TYR A 462 7.87 14.03 -31.01
C TYR A 462 8.69 12.92 -30.35
N SER A 463 9.57 13.30 -29.44
CA SER A 463 10.23 12.39 -28.50
C SER A 463 9.50 12.45 -27.16
N LEU A 464 8.87 11.34 -26.78
CA LEU A 464 8.10 11.28 -25.54
C LEU A 464 8.91 10.55 -24.47
N TYR A 465 8.91 11.12 -23.27
CA TYR A 465 9.58 10.59 -22.10
C TYR A 465 8.54 10.31 -21.02
N SER A 466 8.68 9.21 -20.28
CA SER A 466 7.78 8.90 -19.17
C SER A 466 8.42 8.00 -18.12
N GLU A 467 7.99 8.18 -16.88
CA GLU A 467 8.26 7.26 -15.78
C GLU A 467 6.92 6.60 -15.35
N ARG A 468 6.65 6.51 -14.04
CA ARG A 468 5.30 6.29 -13.54
C ARG A 468 4.61 7.64 -13.41
N ALA A 469 3.29 7.68 -13.56
CA ALA A 469 2.50 8.91 -13.71
C ALA A 469 2.68 9.99 -12.61
N SER A 470 3.40 9.78 -11.52
CA SER A 470 3.66 10.77 -10.48
C SER A 470 5.14 10.96 -10.13
N LEU A 471 6.02 10.27 -10.85
CA LEU A 471 7.46 10.30 -10.61
C LEU A 471 8.13 11.36 -11.48
N THR A 472 9.07 12.07 -10.86
CA THR A 472 10.01 12.98 -11.50
C THR A 472 11.36 12.80 -10.84
N GLY A 473 12.41 12.71 -11.66
CA GLY A 473 13.80 12.69 -11.21
C GLY A 473 14.50 11.35 -11.38
N ASP A 474 13.99 10.44 -12.20
CA ASP A 474 14.73 9.28 -12.67
C ASP A 474 15.31 9.52 -14.08
N ASN A 475 15.79 8.46 -14.73
CA ASN A 475 16.54 8.55 -15.97
C ASN A 475 15.76 9.24 -17.09
N ALA A 476 14.49 8.87 -17.32
CA ALA A 476 13.69 9.46 -18.39
C ALA A 476 13.44 10.95 -18.18
N TYR A 477 13.18 11.40 -16.94
CA TYR A 477 12.98 12.82 -16.64
C TYR A 477 14.26 13.65 -16.78
N GLU A 478 15.41 13.13 -16.31
CA GLU A 478 16.69 13.84 -16.46
C GLU A 478 17.18 13.87 -17.93
N ALA A 479 16.93 12.80 -18.70
CA ALA A 479 17.17 12.79 -20.14
C ALA A 479 16.27 13.77 -20.89
N PHE A 480 14.98 13.82 -20.54
CA PHE A 480 14.03 14.80 -21.09
C PHE A 480 14.50 16.24 -20.88
N LYS A 481 14.86 16.61 -19.64
CA LYS A 481 15.35 17.96 -19.33
C LYS A 481 16.62 18.31 -20.11
N TYR A 482 17.49 17.33 -20.34
CA TYR A 482 18.69 17.54 -21.16
C TYR A 482 18.32 17.79 -22.62
N ALA A 483 17.51 16.90 -23.22
CA ALA A 483 17.11 16.97 -24.62
C ALA A 483 16.32 18.25 -24.94
N LEU A 484 15.44 18.67 -24.03
CA LEU A 484 14.62 19.87 -24.18
C LEU A 484 15.45 21.16 -24.34
N LYS A 485 16.71 21.20 -23.86
CA LYS A 485 17.59 22.37 -24.05
C LYS A 485 17.87 22.68 -25.52
N SER A 486 17.80 21.68 -26.39
CA SER A 486 18.13 21.79 -27.82
C SER A 486 16.99 21.38 -28.75
N ASP A 487 15.92 20.76 -28.23
CA ASP A 487 14.83 20.21 -29.03
C ASP A 487 13.45 20.38 -28.37
N ASP A 488 12.70 21.38 -28.83
CA ASP A 488 11.32 21.68 -28.40
C ASP A 488 10.30 20.59 -28.81
N SER A 489 10.70 19.57 -29.58
CA SER A 489 9.83 18.43 -29.88
C SER A 489 9.82 17.35 -28.78
N CYS A 490 10.55 17.57 -27.68
CA CYS A 490 10.58 16.69 -26.52
C CYS A 490 9.43 16.99 -25.55
N PHE A 491 8.71 15.94 -25.11
CA PHE A 491 7.63 16.05 -24.12
C PHE A 491 7.73 14.99 -23.05
N TYR A 492 7.35 15.33 -21.81
CA TYR A 492 7.28 14.38 -20.70
C TYR A 492 5.82 14.09 -20.31
N ILE A 493 5.44 12.82 -20.36
CA ILE A 493 4.08 12.37 -20.05
C ILE A 493 3.98 12.08 -18.55
N THR A 494 3.07 12.76 -17.86
CA THR A 494 2.98 12.69 -16.39
C THR A 494 1.59 13.02 -15.85
N SER A 495 1.38 13.02 -14.54
CA SER A 495 0.11 13.38 -13.92
C SER A 495 -0.09 14.89 -13.83
N LYS A 496 -1.35 15.28 -13.69
CA LYS A 496 -1.73 16.67 -13.41
C LYS A 496 -1.01 17.26 -12.19
N GLU A 497 -0.79 16.48 -11.14
CA GLU A 497 -0.08 16.93 -9.93
C GLU A 497 1.35 17.40 -10.24
N VAL A 498 2.06 16.64 -11.08
CA VAL A 498 3.43 16.99 -11.50
C VAL A 498 3.43 18.25 -12.36
N VAL A 499 2.47 18.39 -13.28
CA VAL A 499 2.34 19.61 -14.10
C VAL A 499 2.05 20.83 -13.24
N ASP A 500 1.13 20.71 -12.28
CA ASP A 500 0.68 21.84 -11.45
C ASP A 500 1.79 22.34 -10.53
N ARG A 501 2.67 21.46 -10.03
CA ARG A 501 3.80 21.81 -9.14
C ARG A 501 5.06 22.28 -9.86
N GLU A 502 5.16 22.10 -11.18
CA GLU A 502 6.30 22.57 -11.96
C GLU A 502 6.32 24.11 -12.00
N LYS A 503 7.49 24.67 -11.69
CA LYS A 503 7.74 26.10 -11.55
C LYS A 503 8.47 26.68 -12.76
N ASP A 504 9.25 25.87 -13.47
CA ASP A 504 9.89 26.29 -14.70
C ASP A 504 8.87 26.32 -15.85
N GLU A 505 8.53 27.51 -16.32
CA GLU A 505 7.50 27.71 -17.35
C GLU A 505 7.88 27.11 -18.71
N HIS A 506 9.17 26.95 -19.01
CA HIS A 506 9.59 26.26 -20.23
C HIS A 506 9.37 24.76 -20.08
N ILE A 507 9.85 24.14 -18.99
CA ILE A 507 9.61 22.71 -18.73
C ILE A 507 8.11 22.42 -18.69
N LYS A 508 7.32 23.25 -17.98
CA LYS A 508 5.88 23.08 -17.79
C LYS A 508 5.09 22.99 -19.09
N LYS A 509 5.47 23.78 -20.12
CA LYS A 509 4.84 23.73 -21.45
C LYS A 509 5.05 22.40 -22.18
N HIS A 510 6.10 21.67 -21.80
CA HIS A 510 6.48 20.39 -22.38
C HIS A 510 6.09 19.21 -21.49
N LEU A 511 5.34 19.45 -20.40
CA LEU A 511 4.69 18.39 -19.63
C LEU A 511 3.27 18.16 -20.15
N ALA A 512 2.95 16.92 -20.53
CA ALA A 512 1.63 16.55 -21.00
C ALA A 512 0.94 15.60 -20.00
N ILE A 513 -0.33 15.88 -19.68
CA ILE A 513 -1.09 15.08 -18.72
C ILE A 513 -1.44 13.73 -19.35
N LEU A 514 -1.10 12.64 -18.67
CA LEU A 514 -1.44 11.27 -19.06
C LEU A 514 -2.95 11.13 -19.28
N GLY A 515 -3.35 10.75 -20.48
CA GLY A 515 -4.75 10.56 -20.88
C GLY A 515 -5.45 11.82 -21.39
N SER A 516 -4.77 12.96 -21.45
CA SER A 516 -5.31 14.18 -22.07
C SER A 516 -5.37 14.12 -23.60
N ALA A 517 -6.15 15.01 -24.21
CA ALA A 517 -6.20 15.16 -25.67
C ALA A 517 -4.81 15.49 -26.27
N GLN A 518 -4.01 16.30 -25.57
CA GLN A 518 -2.63 16.59 -25.95
C GLN A 518 -1.77 15.32 -25.92
N HIS A 519 -1.87 14.50 -24.87
CA HIS A 519 -1.15 13.22 -24.83
C HIS A 519 -1.52 12.33 -26.02
N LYS A 520 -2.81 12.26 -26.39
CA LYS A 520 -3.25 11.51 -27.57
C LYS A 520 -2.57 12.01 -28.84
N GLU A 521 -2.58 13.32 -29.09
CA GLU A 521 -1.98 13.93 -30.28
C GLU A 521 -0.46 13.70 -30.34
N LEU A 522 0.23 13.94 -29.23
CA LEU A 522 1.67 13.68 -29.10
C LEU A 522 2.01 12.21 -29.36
N PHE A 523 1.27 11.28 -28.75
CA PHE A 523 1.52 9.84 -28.87
C PHE A 523 1.27 9.31 -30.29
N LEU A 524 0.24 9.80 -30.96
CA LEU A 524 -0.05 9.42 -32.35
C LEU A 524 1.03 9.90 -33.34
N ASN A 525 1.80 10.92 -32.97
CA ASN A 525 2.89 11.50 -33.78
C ASN A 525 4.28 11.27 -33.13
N ALA A 526 4.41 10.26 -32.27
CA ALA A 526 5.66 9.97 -31.58
C ALA A 526 6.68 9.28 -32.50
N LYS A 527 7.89 9.83 -32.55
CA LYS A 527 9.08 9.24 -33.20
C LYS A 527 9.80 8.28 -32.26
N SER A 528 9.96 8.68 -31.01
CA SER A 528 10.70 7.93 -29.99
C SER A 528 9.96 7.96 -28.66
N LEU A 529 10.00 6.85 -27.95
CA LEU A 529 9.47 6.68 -26.61
C LEU A 529 10.61 6.30 -25.67
N PHE A 530 10.78 7.03 -24.58
CA PHE A 530 11.79 6.80 -23.56
C PHE A 530 11.11 6.50 -22.23
N CYS A 531 11.41 5.35 -21.62
CA CYS A 531 10.77 4.95 -20.38
C CYS A 531 11.76 4.40 -19.35
N SER A 532 11.49 4.60 -18.05
CA SER A 532 12.32 4.02 -16.97
C SER A 532 11.72 2.79 -16.29
N PHE A 533 10.40 2.60 -16.36
CA PHE A 533 9.69 1.52 -15.65
C PHE A 533 8.90 0.60 -16.61
N GLY A 534 9.19 0.64 -17.91
CA GLY A 534 8.57 -0.20 -18.93
C GLY A 534 7.56 0.52 -19.83
N PHE A 535 7.11 -0.20 -20.87
CA PHE A 535 6.29 0.30 -21.98
C PHE A 535 4.89 0.85 -21.58
N PRO A 536 4.13 0.27 -20.62
CA PRO A 536 2.77 0.72 -20.34
C PRO A 536 2.65 2.16 -19.80
N GLY A 537 3.70 2.70 -19.18
CA GLY A 537 3.65 4.01 -18.51
C GLY A 537 3.58 5.23 -19.45
N ILE A 538 3.78 5.03 -20.76
CA ILE A 538 3.78 6.10 -21.77
C ILE A 538 2.64 5.99 -22.78
N ILE A 539 1.89 4.88 -22.79
CA ILE A 539 0.85 4.64 -23.77
C ILE A 539 -0.39 5.48 -23.44
N PHE A 540 -1.00 6.08 -24.47
CA PHE A 540 -2.27 6.77 -24.31
C PHE A 540 -3.39 5.80 -23.84
N PRO A 541 -3.98 6.02 -22.65
CA PRO A 541 -5.11 5.24 -22.17
C PRO A 541 -6.31 5.40 -23.13
N GLY A 542 -6.73 4.31 -23.78
CA GLY A 542 -7.84 4.31 -24.74
C GLY A 542 -7.44 3.98 -26.18
N LEU A 543 -6.15 3.78 -26.47
CA LEU A 543 -5.77 3.06 -27.70
C LEU A 543 -6.07 1.56 -27.56
N LYS A 544 -6.56 0.97 -28.65
CA LYS A 544 -6.72 -0.48 -28.80
C LYS A 544 -5.47 -1.09 -29.41
N ASP A 545 -5.37 -2.41 -29.37
CA ASP A 545 -4.33 -3.20 -30.03
C ASP A 545 -4.07 -2.74 -31.47
N ILE A 546 -5.12 -2.56 -32.27
CA ILE A 546 -4.99 -2.15 -33.68
C ILE A 546 -4.28 -0.79 -33.84
N HIS A 547 -4.52 0.17 -32.94
CA HIS A 547 -3.87 1.47 -33.00
C HIS A 547 -2.40 1.35 -32.63
N ILE A 548 -2.11 0.62 -31.56
CA ILE A 548 -0.74 0.44 -31.05
C ILE A 548 0.12 -0.34 -32.07
N SER A 549 -0.44 -1.38 -32.68
CA SER A 549 0.18 -2.15 -33.76
C SER A 549 0.48 -1.34 -35.02
N ALA A 550 -0.29 -0.28 -35.28
CA ALA A 550 -0.09 0.57 -36.44
C ALA A 550 0.98 1.66 -36.26
N LEU A 551 1.31 2.02 -35.01
CA LEU A 551 2.20 3.13 -34.72
C LEU A 551 3.68 2.81 -34.99
N LYS A 552 4.37 3.77 -35.62
CA LYS A 552 5.82 3.71 -35.89
C LYS A 552 6.57 4.60 -34.90
N TYR A 553 7.11 4.00 -33.85
CA TYR A 553 8.02 4.63 -32.90
C TYR A 553 9.19 3.69 -32.61
N LYS A 554 10.32 4.28 -32.18
CA LYS A 554 11.40 3.56 -31.48
C LYS A 554 11.17 3.60 -29.98
N LEU A 555 11.39 2.49 -29.29
CA LEU A 555 11.29 2.37 -27.83
C LEU A 555 12.68 2.24 -27.21
N TYR A 556 13.02 3.17 -26.32
CA TYR A 556 14.26 3.17 -25.56
C TYR A 556 13.98 2.98 -24.06
N LEU A 557 14.62 1.98 -23.47
CA LEU A 557 14.48 1.68 -22.04
C LEU A 557 15.65 2.26 -21.25
N MET A 558 15.36 3.29 -20.46
CA MET A 558 16.26 3.94 -19.52
C MET A 558 16.06 3.36 -18.12
N TRP A 559 16.49 2.10 -17.98
CA TRP A 559 16.18 1.22 -16.86
C TRP A 559 16.25 1.87 -15.46
N HIS A 560 15.23 1.63 -14.62
CA HIS A 560 15.18 2.13 -13.26
C HIS A 560 15.98 1.27 -12.28
N GLY A 561 17.00 1.86 -11.66
CA GLY A 561 17.81 1.21 -10.64
C GLY A 561 18.89 0.31 -11.23
N VAL A 562 19.85 -0.08 -10.40
CA VAL A 562 20.89 -1.05 -10.81
C VAL A 562 20.26 -2.43 -10.97
N SER A 563 20.49 -3.09 -12.12
CA SER A 563 20.04 -4.46 -12.40
C SER A 563 21.16 -5.50 -12.27
N ALA A 564 22.10 -5.26 -11.37
CA ALA A 564 23.20 -6.19 -11.08
C ALA A 564 23.28 -6.52 -9.60
N GLY A 565 23.17 -7.81 -9.27
CA GLY A 565 23.50 -8.35 -7.96
C GLY A 565 22.43 -8.17 -6.88
N ASP A 566 21.78 -7.01 -6.83
CA ASP A 566 20.88 -6.56 -5.74
C ASP A 566 19.67 -7.47 -5.47
N LYS A 567 19.26 -8.22 -6.48
CA LYS A 567 18.22 -9.26 -6.45
C LYS A 567 18.49 -10.27 -7.56
N ASP A 568 17.56 -11.17 -7.82
CA ASP A 568 17.46 -11.77 -9.14
C ASP A 568 17.04 -10.67 -10.15
N SER A 569 18.01 -9.83 -10.47
CA SER A 569 17.80 -8.66 -11.32
C SER A 569 17.44 -9.08 -12.75
N TYR A 570 17.79 -10.32 -13.14
CA TYR A 570 17.31 -10.95 -14.36
C TYR A 570 15.79 -11.13 -14.29
N GLU A 571 15.26 -11.70 -13.21
CA GLU A 571 13.80 -11.90 -13.01
C GLU A 571 13.04 -10.58 -13.18
N ILE A 572 13.49 -9.50 -12.53
CA ILE A 572 12.82 -8.19 -12.57
C ILE A 572 12.98 -7.49 -13.92
N ALA A 573 14.16 -7.61 -14.54
CA ALA A 573 14.41 -7.11 -15.88
C ALA A 573 13.58 -7.86 -16.92
N SER A 574 13.35 -9.16 -16.74
CA SER A 574 12.45 -9.94 -17.62
C SER A 574 10.99 -9.52 -17.50
N TYR A 575 10.52 -9.16 -16.29
CA TYR A 575 9.14 -8.71 -16.07
C TYR A 575 8.82 -7.33 -16.64
N ASN A 576 9.79 -6.40 -16.61
CA ASN A 576 9.56 -5.00 -16.98
C ASN A 576 10.24 -4.59 -18.28
N GLY A 577 11.19 -5.40 -18.75
CA GLY A 577 11.97 -5.23 -19.95
C GLY A 577 11.51 -6.21 -21.02
N ASN A 578 10.45 -5.82 -21.74
CA ASN A 578 10.31 -6.32 -23.11
C ASN A 578 11.61 -6.00 -23.86
N ARG A 579 11.95 -6.74 -24.93
CA ARG A 579 13.03 -6.25 -25.83
C ARG A 579 12.65 -4.83 -26.29
N ASN A 580 13.62 -3.98 -26.60
CA ASN A 580 13.41 -2.58 -27.00
C ASN A 580 14.39 -2.24 -28.12
N ASP A 581 14.17 -1.15 -28.85
CA ASP A 581 15.07 -0.67 -29.90
C ASP A 581 16.43 -0.25 -29.33
N GLY A 582 16.47 0.11 -28.04
CA GLY A 582 17.71 0.23 -27.28
C GLY A 582 17.49 0.26 -25.78
N ILE A 583 18.49 -0.16 -25.01
CA ILE A 583 18.48 -0.14 -23.55
C ILE A 583 19.76 0.46 -22.99
N PHE A 584 19.65 1.24 -21.92
CA PHE A 584 20.79 1.89 -21.26
C PHE A 584 21.30 1.07 -20.08
N ALA A 585 22.62 0.98 -19.96
CA ALA A 585 23.33 0.33 -18.86
C ALA A 585 24.41 1.25 -18.28
N CYS A 586 24.68 1.14 -16.97
CA CYS A 586 25.75 1.89 -16.31
C CYS A 586 27.00 1.05 -15.98
N SER A 587 26.89 -0.27 -16.11
CA SER A 587 27.98 -1.22 -15.85
C SER A 587 28.05 -2.35 -16.88
N THR A 588 29.22 -2.97 -17.03
CA THR A 588 29.39 -4.18 -17.86
C THR A 588 28.65 -5.40 -17.29
N TYR A 589 28.27 -5.37 -16.00
CA TYR A 589 27.46 -6.42 -15.40
C TYR A 589 26.03 -6.36 -15.92
N GLU A 590 25.44 -5.16 -15.96
CA GLU A 590 24.10 -4.94 -16.51
C GLU A 590 24.07 -5.19 -18.02
N GLU A 591 25.11 -4.79 -18.75
CA GLU A 591 25.23 -5.10 -20.17
C GLU A 591 25.12 -6.61 -20.43
N ARG A 592 25.82 -7.44 -19.65
CA ARG A 592 25.71 -8.90 -19.75
C ARG A 592 24.31 -9.40 -19.43
N ASN A 593 23.67 -8.86 -18.38
CA ASN A 593 22.31 -9.24 -18.02
C ASN A 593 21.31 -8.91 -19.13
N PHE A 594 21.41 -7.72 -19.74
CA PHE A 594 20.55 -7.33 -20.85
C PHE A 594 20.81 -8.16 -22.12
N LYS A 595 22.06 -8.56 -22.41
CA LYS A 595 22.35 -9.52 -23.51
C LYS A 595 21.66 -10.86 -23.27
N LEU A 596 21.68 -11.36 -22.03
CA LEU A 596 21.01 -12.62 -21.67
C LEU A 596 19.48 -12.53 -21.78
N LEU A 597 18.90 -11.33 -21.65
CA LEU A 597 17.47 -11.06 -21.87
C LEU A 597 17.12 -10.89 -23.36
N GLY A 598 18.09 -11.00 -24.26
CA GLY A 598 17.90 -10.90 -25.70
C GLY A 598 17.79 -9.46 -26.21
N HIS A 599 18.39 -8.48 -25.51
CA HIS A 599 18.56 -7.14 -26.06
C HIS A 599 19.77 -7.10 -27.00
N ASP A 600 19.52 -6.72 -28.25
CA ASP A 600 20.57 -6.61 -29.28
C ASP A 600 21.31 -5.27 -29.22
N THR A 601 20.61 -4.19 -28.86
CA THR A 601 21.14 -2.82 -28.82
C THR A 601 21.25 -2.34 -27.37
N ILE A 602 22.47 -2.34 -26.83
CA ILE A 602 22.74 -1.93 -25.44
C ILE A 602 23.72 -0.75 -25.43
N TYR A 603 23.28 0.37 -24.88
CA TYR A 603 24.07 1.59 -24.73
C TYR A 603 24.73 1.63 -23.35
N LEU A 604 26.02 1.31 -23.30
CA LEU A 604 26.82 1.40 -22.09
C LEU A 604 27.30 2.85 -21.86
N GLY A 605 26.35 3.76 -21.62
CA GLY A 605 26.57 5.20 -21.47
C GLY A 605 26.45 5.74 -20.04
N GLY A 606 26.06 4.90 -19.08
CA GLY A 606 25.67 5.36 -17.75
C GLY A 606 24.19 5.76 -17.67
N TYR A 607 23.73 6.08 -16.46
CA TYR A 607 22.34 6.42 -16.21
C TYR A 607 22.14 7.93 -16.14
N PRO A 608 21.27 8.54 -16.99
CA PRO A 608 21.02 9.98 -16.99
C PRO A 608 20.78 10.59 -15.60
N ARG A 609 20.08 9.86 -14.72
CA ARG A 609 19.79 10.32 -13.36
C ARG A 609 21.01 10.50 -12.46
N MET A 610 22.18 10.01 -12.87
CA MET A 610 23.40 10.11 -12.07
C MET A 610 24.05 11.49 -12.18
N ASP A 611 23.77 12.25 -13.25
CA ASP A 611 24.34 13.59 -13.46
C ASP A 611 23.97 14.56 -12.32
N LYS A 612 22.75 14.45 -11.76
CA LYS A 612 22.32 15.28 -10.61
C LYS A 612 23.09 15.01 -9.30
N TRP A 613 23.85 13.92 -9.22
CA TRP A 613 24.73 13.61 -8.08
C TRP A 613 26.13 14.23 -8.21
N CYS A 614 26.49 14.68 -9.41
CA CYS A 614 27.77 15.28 -9.76
C CYS A 614 27.76 16.80 -9.49
N ASN A 615 27.80 17.19 -8.21
CA ASN A 615 27.82 18.58 -7.77
C ASN A 615 28.78 18.82 -6.60
N ASP A 616 29.13 20.09 -6.40
CA ASP A 616 30.07 20.54 -5.35
C ASP A 616 29.40 20.89 -4.02
N ALA A 617 28.12 20.52 -3.81
CA ALA A 617 27.44 20.81 -2.54
C ALA A 617 28.21 20.16 -1.37
N PRO A 618 28.49 20.91 -0.28
CA PRO A 618 29.27 20.41 0.84
C PRO A 618 28.54 19.26 1.56
N LEU A 619 29.31 18.31 2.08
CA LEU A 619 28.77 17.20 2.85
C LEU A 619 28.60 17.58 4.32
N ASP A 620 27.44 17.28 4.87
CA ASP A 620 27.14 17.34 6.29
C ASP A 620 27.50 16.02 6.97
N VAL A 621 28.60 16.04 7.74
CA VAL A 621 29.10 14.91 8.52
C VAL A 621 28.19 14.52 9.68
N ASN A 622 27.18 15.33 10.00
CA ASN A 622 26.15 15.03 11.00
C ASN A 622 24.80 14.64 10.38
N ALA A 623 24.74 14.34 9.09
CA ALA A 623 23.52 13.89 8.42
C ALA A 623 23.64 12.44 7.91
N ALA A 624 22.66 11.61 8.25
CA ALA A 624 22.52 10.25 7.75
C ALA A 624 21.14 9.99 7.14
N VAL A 625 21.13 9.44 5.93
CA VAL A 625 19.93 8.93 5.27
C VAL A 625 19.67 7.50 5.74
N ILE A 626 18.44 7.18 6.08
CA ILE A 626 17.94 5.81 6.22
C ILE A 626 17.01 5.56 5.04
N PHE A 627 17.30 4.54 4.24
CA PHE A 627 16.53 4.20 3.04
C PHE A 627 16.47 2.68 2.88
N PHE A 628 15.47 2.04 3.49
CA PHE A 628 15.28 0.59 3.37
C PHE A 628 14.27 0.25 2.28
N THR A 629 14.48 -0.88 1.60
CA THR A 629 13.48 -1.45 0.71
C THR A 629 12.26 -1.95 1.51
N TRP A 630 11.11 -2.07 0.86
CA TRP A 630 9.93 -2.71 1.46
C TRP A 630 10.11 -4.24 1.52
N ARG A 631 9.14 -4.95 2.11
CA ARG A 631 9.11 -6.42 2.15
C ARG A 631 7.86 -6.96 1.47
N ARG A 632 8.02 -7.97 0.62
CA ARG A 632 6.92 -8.57 -0.15
C ARG A 632 5.99 -9.32 0.80
N SER A 633 6.54 -9.97 1.81
CA SER A 633 5.79 -10.59 2.90
C SER A 633 4.97 -9.61 3.75
N LEU A 634 5.26 -8.31 3.67
CA LEU A 634 4.49 -7.25 4.35
C LEU A 634 3.54 -6.52 3.39
N TYR A 635 3.46 -6.96 2.13
CA TYR A 635 2.53 -6.41 1.15
C TYR A 635 1.12 -6.84 1.50
N GLY A 636 0.25 -5.87 1.81
CA GLY A 636 -1.11 -6.16 2.28
C GLY A 636 -1.17 -6.64 3.73
N ALA A 637 -0.04 -6.63 4.47
CA ALA A 637 -0.04 -6.95 5.89
C ALA A 637 -0.94 -5.97 6.66
N THR A 638 -1.69 -6.50 7.62
CA THR A 638 -2.41 -5.68 8.57
C THR A 638 -1.40 -4.82 9.34
N LEU A 639 -1.88 -3.73 9.94
CA LEU A 639 -1.03 -2.86 10.74
C LEU A 639 -0.38 -3.63 11.91
N ALA A 640 -1.06 -4.65 12.45
CA ALA A 640 -0.56 -5.45 13.56
C ALA A 640 0.59 -6.36 13.14
N GLU A 641 0.43 -7.07 12.01
CA GLU A 641 1.48 -7.88 11.40
C GLU A 641 2.70 -7.04 11.04
N PHE A 642 2.49 -5.84 10.48
CA PHE A 642 3.57 -4.93 10.16
C PHE A 642 4.34 -4.49 11.40
N LEU A 643 3.65 -3.98 12.43
CA LEU A 643 4.30 -3.46 13.63
C LEU A 643 4.96 -4.55 14.49
N SER A 644 4.50 -5.80 14.42
CA SER A 644 5.11 -6.96 15.10
C SER A 644 6.24 -7.62 14.31
N SER A 645 6.50 -7.16 13.07
CA SER A 645 7.49 -7.78 12.20
C SER A 645 8.93 -7.57 12.65
N ASP A 646 9.80 -8.50 12.24
CA ASP A 646 11.26 -8.33 12.34
C ASP A 646 11.76 -7.08 11.60
N TYR A 647 11.03 -6.64 10.55
CA TYR A 647 11.32 -5.41 9.82
C TYR A 647 11.25 -4.18 10.72
N VAL A 648 10.09 -3.99 11.38
CA VAL A 648 9.88 -2.86 12.30
C VAL A 648 10.81 -2.95 13.50
N THR A 649 10.90 -4.12 14.13
CA THR A 649 11.74 -4.34 15.31
C THR A 649 13.20 -3.98 15.02
N THR A 650 13.74 -4.42 13.89
CA THR A 650 15.13 -4.15 13.51
C THR A 650 15.39 -2.65 13.29
N ILE A 651 14.47 -1.94 12.64
CA ILE A 651 14.61 -0.50 12.40
C ILE A 651 14.57 0.27 13.73
N VAL A 652 13.67 -0.10 14.64
CA VAL A 652 13.54 0.52 15.97
C VAL A 652 14.83 0.36 16.77
N GLU A 653 15.38 -0.85 16.83
CA GLU A 653 16.62 -1.12 17.57
C GLU A 653 17.83 -0.42 16.93
N LEU A 654 17.89 -0.34 15.61
CA LEU A 654 18.91 0.44 14.90
C LEU A 654 18.84 1.93 15.28
N VAL A 655 17.65 2.54 15.22
CA VAL A 655 17.47 3.96 15.54
C VAL A 655 17.82 4.25 17.00
N LYS A 656 17.40 3.39 17.94
CA LYS A 656 17.79 3.49 19.36
C LYS A 656 19.31 3.48 19.53
N ALA A 657 19.99 2.53 18.88
CA ALA A 657 21.44 2.41 18.99
C ALA A 657 22.19 3.59 18.37
N ILE A 658 21.71 4.12 17.24
CA ILE A 658 22.28 5.32 16.63
C ILE A 658 22.05 6.54 17.51
N ALA A 659 20.83 6.77 18.00
CA ALA A 659 20.51 7.89 18.88
C ALA A 659 21.39 7.89 20.15
N LYS A 660 21.68 6.70 20.70
CA LYS A 660 22.59 6.54 21.84
C LYS A 660 24.06 6.81 21.47
N SER A 661 24.53 6.31 20.33
CA SER A 661 25.96 6.36 19.96
C SER A 661 26.37 7.66 19.26
N ARG A 662 25.42 8.33 18.61
CA ARG A 662 25.60 9.53 17.78
C ARG A 662 24.42 10.50 18.03
N PRO A 663 24.30 11.07 19.24
CA PRO A 663 23.13 11.88 19.62
C PRO A 663 22.96 13.17 18.80
N LYS A 664 24.02 13.66 18.14
CA LYS A 664 23.97 14.84 17.26
C LYS A 664 23.69 14.52 15.79
N LEU A 665 23.57 13.24 15.42
CA LEU A 665 23.36 12.83 14.04
C LEU A 665 21.88 13.00 13.68
N GLU A 666 21.60 13.85 12.70
CA GLU A 666 20.28 14.00 12.09
C GLU A 666 20.00 12.79 11.21
N LEU A 667 18.85 12.15 11.42
CA LEU A 667 18.42 10.95 10.70
C LEU A 667 17.28 11.30 9.75
N TYR A 668 17.51 11.17 8.45
CA TYR A 668 16.49 11.38 7.42
C TYR A 668 15.98 10.03 6.92
N TYR A 669 14.78 9.63 7.37
CA TYR A 669 14.19 8.35 6.97
C TYR A 669 13.22 8.54 5.79
N PHE A 670 13.58 7.93 4.66
CA PHE A 670 12.75 7.77 3.46
C PHE A 670 12.04 6.41 3.52
N ILE A 671 10.72 6.44 3.61
CA ILE A 671 9.90 5.22 3.72
C ILE A 671 9.28 4.91 2.37
N HIS A 672 9.42 3.68 1.90
CA HIS A 672 8.93 3.26 0.58
C HIS A 672 7.41 3.41 0.41
N ASN A 673 6.95 3.89 -0.76
CA ASN A 673 5.54 4.17 -1.06
C ASN A 673 4.62 2.93 -1.06
N SER A 674 5.19 1.72 -1.06
CA SER A 674 4.44 0.46 -0.92
C SER A 674 4.00 0.15 0.51
N ILE A 675 4.54 0.86 1.51
CA ILE A 675 4.08 0.75 2.89
C ILE A 675 2.85 1.66 3.05
N PRO A 676 1.69 1.16 3.51
CA PRO A 676 0.48 1.98 3.65
C PRO A 676 0.70 3.19 4.56
N ALA A 677 0.08 4.33 4.24
CA ALA A 677 0.30 5.60 4.97
C ALA A 677 0.09 5.47 6.49
N GLN A 678 -0.93 4.72 6.92
CA GLN A 678 -1.20 4.48 8.35
C GLN A 678 -0.04 3.74 9.05
N HIS A 679 0.56 2.76 8.38
CA HIS A 679 1.72 2.01 8.87
C HIS A 679 2.95 2.91 8.96
N VAL A 680 3.15 3.78 7.96
CA VAL A 680 4.21 4.80 7.96
C VAL A 680 4.07 5.73 9.16
N GLU A 681 2.87 6.23 9.44
CA GLU A 681 2.61 7.11 10.59
C GLU A 681 2.90 6.45 11.93
N CYS A 682 2.46 5.19 12.11
CA CYS A 682 2.68 4.44 13.35
C CYS A 682 4.17 4.16 13.56
N LEU A 683 4.89 3.72 12.53
CA LEU A 683 6.34 3.55 12.59
C LEU A 683 7.03 4.88 12.91
N ALA A 684 6.62 5.97 12.28
CA ALA A 684 7.19 7.29 12.53
C ALA A 684 6.98 7.74 13.98
N ALA A 685 5.82 7.47 14.56
CA ALA A 685 5.53 7.76 15.97
C ALA A 685 6.45 6.97 16.91
N ILE A 686 6.64 5.67 16.66
CA ILE A 686 7.54 4.81 17.45
C ILE A 686 8.99 5.32 17.38
N LEU A 687 9.49 5.61 16.18
CA LEU A 687 10.89 6.02 16.01
C LEU A 687 11.15 7.41 16.62
N ARG A 688 10.19 8.35 16.54
CA ARG A 688 10.30 9.66 17.20
C ARG A 688 10.31 9.56 18.72
N ALA A 689 9.69 8.54 19.31
CA ALA A 689 9.76 8.29 20.75
C ALA A 689 11.17 7.87 21.20
N HIS A 690 12.02 7.40 20.27
CA HIS A 690 13.38 6.94 20.56
C HIS A 690 14.49 7.86 20.03
N SER A 691 14.17 8.78 19.12
CA SER A 691 15.10 9.79 18.61
C SER A 691 14.39 11.10 18.31
N SER A 692 14.81 12.20 18.94
CA SER A 692 14.27 13.53 18.64
C SER A 692 14.79 14.10 17.30
N ASN A 693 15.90 13.57 16.80
CA ASN A 693 16.60 14.06 15.60
C ASN A 693 16.26 13.24 14.34
N ILE A 694 15.20 12.41 14.39
CA ILE A 694 14.71 11.69 13.21
C ILE A 694 13.63 12.49 12.48
N ARG A 695 13.82 12.66 11.17
CA ARG A 695 12.93 13.34 10.25
C ARG A 695 12.46 12.36 9.19
N PHE A 696 11.16 12.40 8.90
CA PHE A 696 10.55 11.58 7.84
C PHE A 696 10.39 12.44 6.61
N VAL A 697 10.87 11.94 5.48
CA VAL A 697 10.89 12.71 4.24
C VAL A 697 9.92 12.07 3.25
N ASN A 698 9.11 12.90 2.60
CA ASN A 698 8.22 12.46 1.54
C ASN A 698 9.04 12.18 0.27
N ASN A 699 9.01 10.94 -0.21
CA ASN A 699 9.73 10.57 -1.43
C ASN A 699 9.26 11.31 -2.69
N ASN A 700 8.03 11.84 -2.68
CA ASN A 700 7.47 12.55 -3.83
C ASN A 700 7.95 14.02 -3.91
N ASP A 701 8.61 14.54 -2.86
CA ASP A 701 9.30 15.82 -2.90
C ASP A 701 10.73 15.62 -3.39
N THR A 702 10.88 15.55 -4.71
CA THR A 702 12.17 15.34 -5.39
C THR A 702 13.20 16.40 -5.02
N SER A 703 12.79 17.64 -4.74
CA SER A 703 13.70 18.73 -4.41
C SER A 703 14.36 18.52 -3.04
N THR A 704 13.55 18.22 -2.04
CA THR A 704 14.00 17.90 -0.68
C THR A 704 14.79 16.59 -0.66
N PHE A 705 14.32 15.56 -1.38
CA PHE A 705 15.06 14.31 -1.55
C PHE A 705 16.46 14.55 -2.11
N ASN A 706 16.56 15.22 -3.26
CA ASN A 706 17.85 15.46 -3.92
C ASN A 706 18.79 16.30 -3.03
N HIS A 707 18.28 17.31 -2.32
CA HIS A 707 19.08 18.13 -1.42
C HIS A 707 19.65 17.29 -0.26
N ILE A 708 18.80 16.55 0.46
CA ILE A 708 19.21 15.71 1.60
C ILE A 708 20.18 14.63 1.12
N PHE A 709 19.91 13.97 0.00
CA PHE A 709 20.74 12.92 -0.54
C PHE A 709 22.12 13.43 -0.99
N ASN A 710 22.19 14.63 -1.59
CA ASN A 710 23.43 15.24 -2.03
C ASN A 710 24.31 15.77 -0.89
N THR A 711 23.71 16.20 0.22
CA THR A 711 24.42 16.80 1.35
C THR A 711 24.73 15.80 2.46
N SER A 712 23.97 14.72 2.62
CA SER A 712 24.23 13.75 3.69
C SER A 712 25.55 13.00 3.49
N GLN A 713 26.32 12.87 4.58
CA GLN A 713 27.57 12.11 4.59
C GLN A 713 27.34 10.59 4.60
N TYR A 714 26.26 10.13 5.23
CA TYR A 714 25.96 8.71 5.40
C TYR A 714 24.66 8.31 4.73
N LEU A 715 24.62 7.08 4.23
CA LEU A 715 23.41 6.38 3.82
C LEU A 715 23.43 5.01 4.49
N ILE A 716 22.36 4.66 5.18
CA ILE A 716 22.09 3.32 5.69
C ILE A 716 20.95 2.75 4.87
N THR A 717 21.20 1.65 4.20
CA THR A 717 20.26 0.98 3.31
C THR A 717 20.39 -0.53 3.46
N ASP A 718 19.56 -1.31 2.78
CA ASP A 718 19.72 -2.75 2.61
C ASP A 718 20.16 -3.02 1.18
N TYR A 719 19.64 -4.04 0.50
CA TYR A 719 19.98 -4.37 -0.89
C TYR A 719 19.38 -3.39 -1.92
N SER A 720 19.21 -2.12 -1.58
CA SER A 720 18.66 -1.10 -2.48
C SER A 720 19.68 -0.61 -3.50
N SER A 721 19.24 -0.42 -4.74
CA SER A 721 20.06 0.20 -5.79
C SER A 721 20.47 1.65 -5.48
N VAL A 722 19.75 2.34 -4.57
CA VAL A 722 20.08 3.71 -4.14
C VAL A 722 21.49 3.82 -3.52
N GLY A 723 22.05 2.72 -3.01
CA GLY A 723 23.44 2.67 -2.55
C GLY A 723 24.45 2.99 -3.65
N TYR A 724 24.18 2.57 -4.88
CA TYR A 724 25.04 2.84 -6.04
C TYR A 724 24.96 4.32 -6.44
N ASP A 725 23.76 4.89 -6.50
CA ASP A 725 23.55 6.33 -6.69
C ASP A 725 24.33 7.17 -5.65
N PHE A 726 24.30 6.76 -4.38
CA PHE A 726 24.98 7.48 -3.30
C PHE A 726 26.51 7.48 -3.42
N ALA A 727 27.06 6.36 -3.92
CA ALA A 727 28.49 6.14 -4.10
C ALA A 727 29.06 6.73 -5.40
N TYR A 728 28.21 7.22 -6.32
CA TYR A 728 28.58 7.50 -7.70
C TYR A 728 29.65 8.60 -7.89
N TYR A 729 29.64 9.68 -7.11
CA TYR A 729 30.52 10.83 -7.38
C TYR A 729 31.39 11.22 -6.18
N LYS A 730 30.76 11.46 -5.03
CA LYS A 730 31.46 11.97 -3.83
C LYS A 730 32.22 10.87 -3.09
N LYS A 731 33.19 11.26 -2.25
CA LYS A 731 33.97 10.38 -1.36
C LYS A 731 33.10 9.81 -0.22
N ARG A 732 32.11 8.98 -0.56
CA ARG A 732 31.12 8.39 0.34
C ARG A 732 30.97 6.90 0.07
N ALA A 733 30.56 6.15 1.09
CA ALA A 733 30.16 4.76 0.94
C ALA A 733 28.81 4.53 1.67
N PRO A 734 27.81 3.94 1.01
CA PRO A 734 26.59 3.49 1.67
C PRO A 734 26.89 2.34 2.63
N ILE A 735 26.10 2.21 3.69
CA ILE A 735 26.15 1.13 4.67
C ILE A 735 25.00 0.17 4.38
N PHE A 736 25.33 -1.05 3.97
CA PHE A 736 24.37 -2.10 3.64
C PHE A 736 24.03 -2.93 4.89
N PHE A 737 23.00 -2.52 5.64
CA PHE A 737 22.52 -3.20 6.83
C PHE A 737 21.56 -4.33 6.49
N MET A 738 22.03 -5.57 6.64
CA MET A 738 21.39 -6.77 6.10
C MET A 738 21.37 -7.96 7.08
N PRO A 739 20.85 -7.82 8.32
CA PRO A 739 20.62 -8.98 9.17
C PRO A 739 19.63 -9.93 8.52
N GLN A 740 19.85 -11.24 8.64
CA GLN A 740 19.08 -12.26 7.91
C GLN A 740 17.57 -12.15 8.13
N LYS A 741 17.13 -11.91 9.37
CA LYS A 741 15.71 -11.72 9.72
C LYS A 741 15.10 -10.46 9.08
N PHE A 742 15.90 -9.40 8.95
CA PHE A 742 15.47 -8.12 8.40
C PHE A 742 15.30 -8.16 6.88
N ILE A 743 16.16 -8.88 6.17
CA ILE A 743 16.10 -8.99 4.70
C ILE A 743 15.18 -10.12 4.21
N LYS A 744 14.67 -10.96 5.12
CA LYS A 744 13.76 -12.07 4.77
C LYS A 744 12.43 -11.53 4.24
N GLY A 745 11.82 -12.30 3.34
CA GLY A 745 10.47 -12.01 2.84
C GLY A 745 10.42 -11.02 1.67
N HIS A 746 11.55 -10.81 0.98
CA HIS A 746 11.60 -10.03 -0.25
C HIS A 746 12.61 -10.64 -1.23
N TYR A 747 13.42 -9.83 -1.91
CA TYR A 747 14.47 -10.29 -2.81
C TYR A 747 15.60 -11.00 -2.08
N VAL A 748 16.23 -11.96 -2.76
CA VAL A 748 17.47 -12.61 -2.31
C VAL A 748 18.62 -12.04 -3.13
N PRO A 749 19.54 -11.27 -2.51
CA PRO A 749 20.74 -10.79 -3.20
C PRO A 749 21.58 -11.97 -3.69
N THR A 750 22.12 -11.86 -4.90
CA THR A 750 22.93 -12.93 -5.49
C THR A 750 24.37 -12.89 -4.98
N SER A 751 25.14 -13.95 -5.24
CA SER A 751 26.59 -13.96 -4.95
C SER A 751 27.37 -12.87 -5.68
N LEU A 752 26.82 -12.32 -6.78
CA LEU A 752 27.39 -11.17 -7.47
C LEU A 752 27.32 -9.92 -6.59
N PHE A 753 26.23 -9.71 -5.85
CA PHE A 753 26.04 -8.55 -4.97
C PHE A 753 27.26 -8.31 -4.08
N GLU A 754 27.68 -9.35 -3.36
CA GLU A 754 28.81 -9.31 -2.42
C GLU A 754 30.12 -8.84 -3.08
N LYS A 755 30.28 -9.06 -4.39
CA LYS A 755 31.48 -8.67 -5.15
C LYS A 755 31.43 -7.22 -5.59
N ILE A 756 30.25 -6.68 -5.84
CA ILE A 756 30.07 -5.37 -6.49
C ILE A 756 29.53 -4.27 -5.55
N ILE A 757 29.22 -4.60 -4.29
CA ILE A 757 28.72 -3.58 -3.34
C ILE A 757 29.72 -2.42 -3.15
N PRO A 758 29.27 -1.15 -3.24
CA PRO A 758 30.12 0.03 -3.09
C PRO A 758 30.31 0.49 -1.63
N GLY A 759 30.12 -0.40 -0.65
CA GLY A 759 30.19 -0.05 0.77
C GLY A 759 30.16 -1.24 1.72
N PRO A 760 30.30 -1.03 3.04
CA PRO A 760 30.34 -2.13 4.01
C PRO A 760 29.00 -2.83 4.14
N LYS A 761 29.03 -4.16 4.10
CA LYS A 761 27.93 -5.01 4.51
C LYS A 761 27.96 -5.23 6.02
N CYS A 762 26.89 -4.83 6.70
CA CYS A 762 26.72 -4.92 8.14
C CYS A 762 25.62 -5.94 8.47
N LEU A 763 25.96 -6.99 9.22
CA LEU A 763 25.01 -8.04 9.62
C LEU A 763 24.37 -7.78 10.99
N ASP A 764 24.86 -6.77 11.70
CA ASP A 764 24.40 -6.39 13.03
C ASP A 764 24.49 -4.88 13.25
N ILE A 765 23.86 -4.39 14.32
CA ILE A 765 23.83 -2.95 14.63
C ILE A 765 25.23 -2.44 15.00
N LYS A 766 26.07 -3.25 15.65
CA LYS A 766 27.43 -2.85 16.09
C LYS A 766 28.30 -2.48 14.89
N SER A 767 28.23 -3.27 13.82
CA SER A 767 28.94 -3.03 12.56
C SER A 767 28.43 -1.80 11.82
N VAL A 768 27.13 -1.49 11.90
CA VAL A 768 26.59 -0.21 11.39
C VAL A 768 27.21 0.97 12.13
N ILE A 769 27.19 0.97 13.47
CA ILE A 769 27.76 2.05 14.29
C ILE A 769 29.25 2.25 14.00
N LYS A 770 30.02 1.15 13.84
CA LYS A 770 31.45 1.21 13.46
C LYS A 770 31.67 1.80 12.06
N SER A 771 30.70 1.64 11.16
CA SER A 771 30.77 2.09 9.77
C SER A 771 30.36 3.55 9.55
N LEU A 772 29.77 4.22 10.56
CA LEU A 772 29.42 5.65 10.53
C LEU A 772 30.66 6.55 10.63
N ARG A 773 31.58 6.47 9.68
CA ARG A 773 32.81 7.28 9.62
C ARG A 773 33.09 7.75 8.19
N PRO A 774 33.46 9.02 7.95
CA PRO A 774 33.60 9.55 6.60
C PRO A 774 34.59 8.78 5.73
N GLU A 775 35.65 8.21 6.30
CA GLU A 775 36.75 7.53 5.60
C GLU A 775 36.38 6.15 5.06
N GLN A 776 35.18 5.64 5.38
CA GLN A 776 34.77 4.28 5.00
C GLN A 776 34.81 4.05 3.48
N TYR A 777 34.61 5.10 2.66
CA TYR A 777 34.71 5.01 1.19
C TYR A 777 36.08 4.54 0.70
N LYS A 778 37.16 4.79 1.44
CA LYS A 778 38.52 4.40 1.03
C LYS A 778 38.64 2.88 0.85
N ASN A 779 37.91 2.11 1.65
CA ASN A 779 37.92 0.64 1.61
C ASN A 779 37.13 0.06 0.43
N HIS A 780 36.25 0.85 -0.20
CA HIS A 780 35.35 0.40 -1.27
C HIS A 780 35.55 1.16 -2.59
N LYS A 781 36.49 2.11 -2.64
CA LYS A 781 36.77 2.92 -3.84
C LYS A 781 37.03 2.07 -5.09
N SER A 782 37.74 0.95 -4.93
CA SER A 782 38.03 0.04 -6.04
C SER A 782 36.78 -0.69 -6.54
N SER A 783 35.90 -1.15 -5.65
CA SER A 783 34.66 -1.84 -6.07
C SER A 783 33.70 -0.86 -6.75
N THR A 784 33.54 0.35 -6.22
CA THR A 784 32.74 1.41 -6.85
C THR A 784 33.23 1.73 -8.26
N LYS A 785 34.55 1.95 -8.42
CA LYS A 785 35.14 2.23 -9.74
C LYS A 785 35.05 1.06 -10.71
N ALA A 786 35.14 -0.17 -10.22
CA ALA A 786 35.03 -1.36 -11.06
C ALA A 786 33.59 -1.62 -11.53
N PHE A 787 32.60 -1.12 -10.78
CA PHE A 787 31.19 -1.27 -11.13
C PHE A 787 30.79 -0.35 -12.29
N PHE A 788 31.01 0.96 -12.15
CA PHE A 788 30.58 1.94 -13.15
C PHE A 788 31.52 2.01 -14.35
N ARG A 789 30.96 2.06 -15.56
CA ARG A 789 31.75 2.37 -16.76
C ARG A 789 32.26 3.82 -16.74
N PHE A 790 31.38 4.75 -16.38
CA PHE A 790 31.66 6.18 -16.31
C PHE A 790 31.18 6.73 -14.95
N MET A 791 31.98 7.61 -14.36
CA MET A 791 31.69 8.32 -13.10
C MET A 791 31.90 9.82 -13.32
N ASP A 792 30.98 10.44 -14.05
CA ASP A 792 31.05 11.84 -14.49
C ASP A 792 29.63 12.43 -14.64
N SER A 793 29.51 13.67 -15.10
CA SER A 793 28.25 14.39 -15.31
C SER A 793 27.75 14.37 -16.77
N GLU A 794 28.21 13.42 -17.58
CA GLU A 794 27.98 13.38 -19.02
C GLU A 794 27.03 12.24 -19.44
N ASN A 795 26.25 11.68 -18.50
CA ASN A 795 25.37 10.54 -18.78
C ASN A 795 24.19 10.95 -19.66
N CYS A 796 23.55 12.09 -19.40
CA CYS A 796 22.49 12.63 -20.23
C CYS A 796 22.99 12.94 -21.65
N LYS A 797 24.19 13.52 -21.78
CA LYS A 797 24.81 13.80 -23.07
C LYS A 797 25.01 12.53 -23.89
N ARG A 798 25.68 11.52 -23.32
CA ARG A 798 25.89 10.23 -24.00
C ARG A 798 24.58 9.56 -24.40
N ALA A 799 23.54 9.67 -23.58
CA ALA A 799 22.23 9.12 -23.92
C ALA A 799 21.55 9.86 -25.08
N PHE A 800 21.70 11.19 -25.14
CA PHE A 800 21.20 12.01 -26.23
C PHE A 800 21.93 11.68 -27.55
N ASP A 801 23.27 11.66 -27.52
CA ASP A 801 24.11 11.46 -28.71
C ASP A 801 23.79 10.12 -29.42
N VAL A 802 23.70 9.02 -28.66
CA VAL A 802 23.43 7.68 -29.24
C VAL A 802 22.01 7.50 -29.77
N THR A 803 21.07 8.38 -29.39
CA THR A 803 19.67 8.33 -29.83
C THR A 803 19.32 9.39 -30.88
N HIS A 804 20.23 10.36 -31.11
CA HIS A 804 20.09 11.45 -32.09
C HIS A 804 21.34 11.58 -33.00
N PRO A 805 21.71 10.54 -33.76
CA PRO A 805 22.99 10.46 -34.47
C PRO A 805 23.18 11.50 -35.60
N GLU A 806 22.11 12.14 -36.09
CA GLU A 806 22.21 13.18 -37.13
C GLU A 806 22.83 14.51 -36.62
N SER A 807 22.95 14.67 -35.30
CA SER A 807 23.49 15.88 -34.67
C SER A 807 25.02 16.03 -34.74
N GLU A 808 25.78 14.99 -35.09
CA GLU A 808 27.25 15.06 -35.27
C GLU A 808 27.69 15.60 -36.64
N SER A 809 26.77 15.80 -37.58
CA SER A 809 27.08 16.40 -38.90
C SER A 809 27.06 17.93 -38.93
N ALA A 810 26.84 18.57 -37.78
CA ALA A 810 26.83 20.01 -37.62
C ALA A 810 27.73 20.44 -36.45
N SER A 811 29.03 20.14 -36.53
CA SER A 811 30.08 20.79 -35.74
C SER A 811 31.32 21.03 -36.57
#